data_AF-A0A518LJR6-F1
#
_entry.id   AF-A0A518LJR6-F1
#
_cell.length_a   1.000
_cell.length_b   1.000
_cell.length_c   1.000
_cell.angle_alpha   90.00
_cell.angle_beta   90.00
_cell.angle_gamma   90.00
#
_symmetry.space_group_name_H-M   'P 1'
#
loop_
_entity.id
_entity.type
_entity.pdbx_description
1 polymer ?
#
loop_
_entity_poly.entity_id
_entity_poly.type
_entity_poly.pdbx_seq_one_letter_code
_entity_poly.pdbx_strand_id
1 'polypeptide(L)'
;MTKKRPTLAAMFAALAAMTCTVTFAAPPGSQPSPDKPKADKPDFPPFEEVMKDFAEVPTSESPFFALWHNKKTDSLRAVIPGSMIGPKSQFLIASSMAGGPVATGFQLDHFLAYFDRMDKMLVLMRVDPRYVEGSNEVSDVIKRSYGGDEIIKTVPIITMKGGDCVIDLDSLMKGDFSGIGGWGGGSVNPALSKWVKFKPMPQNVELEVDLAMMRRDGGRRTLMHYSISKIPDSAAAYKPRVADPRIGYFMTVRKDWTKPHDSKTLFNRYISRWHLEKRDPSAELSAPKNPIVWYIEKTVPLKYRRWVKEGILEWNKAYQACGFLDAIEVKQQEDYDPSTKDLDPEDVRYNFFRWIVTGRAFAMGPSRDHPLTGQIFDADIVFDDSMARAYVASYQRLSGGDTSWRPFEPVVQEFFRSNPQWLYRSPIEKLLPNVKLQNDPDEEFRSNLMAHMFKRGRPVCECAAGMASQLEFAGIAMEAKGLGRTDEDFIGQIIKEIVMHEVGHCLGLRHNFKASAWLPMEEIEAHTAAGEANVGSVMDYNPAIVAVRGKKQPSFVTRTIGPYDYWAIEYGYRPVGAPYKGEDDMLGKIAGRVAEAGLDYGTDEDTMSFISPDPYSNRYDMGRDVIKYAQWQMDLTNNLMSDITEWSVKDGESYSRLRRAFSRILGERANVSSYVARFVGGQVINRDRKGDPKARKPIEVVDGAKQREALEFVCKHVFSEGTYSFDPELLALLGPGRENHWGSDDFDFQVEFNIHDAVAANQYGILMTLMNPFTVNRIHDNQVKFKDDQAVYTLSEHLTRLTNEIWAEMDDDDREGTDRKPYINSFRRNLQRNHLEMLMNLILTDPDGTVPADANAIARRCVAKLSDKIGNTLKSAKLDDTTEAHLSDVKKRIDKALEAQYTVGGMRFSDFLFFFQEAAKRQNDRPVTVLPE
;
A
#
# COMPACT_ATOMS: atom_id res chain seq x y z
N MET A 1 -33.19 -35.45 42.51
CA MET A 1 -33.20 -35.91 41.11
C MET A 1 -32.70 -34.79 40.22
N THR A 2 -31.58 -34.82 39.51
CA THR A 2 -30.17 -35.20 39.75
C THR A 2 -29.47 -34.68 38.49
N LYS A 3 -28.46 -33.81 38.46
CA LYS A 3 -27.63 -33.12 39.46
C LYS A 3 -27.27 -31.73 38.89
N LYS A 4 -27.22 -30.74 39.77
CA LYS A 4 -26.62 -29.42 39.56
C LYS A 4 -25.09 -29.52 39.60
N ARG A 5 -24.44 -28.55 38.93
CA ARG A 5 -23.03 -28.09 39.04
C ARG A 5 -22.53 -28.06 40.51
N PRO A 6 -21.21 -28.06 40.75
CA PRO A 6 -20.48 -26.77 40.79
C PRO A 6 -19.06 -26.78 40.24
N THR A 7 -18.65 -25.56 39.92
CA THR A 7 -17.30 -25.07 39.63
C THR A 7 -16.47 -24.81 40.90
N LEU A 8 -15.16 -24.71 40.65
CA LEU A 8 -14.14 -23.81 41.26
C LEU A 8 -13.26 -24.31 42.41
N ALA A 9 -11.96 -24.08 42.17
CA ALA A 9 -10.91 -23.67 43.12
C ALA A 9 -10.41 -24.72 44.12
N ALA A 10 -9.14 -24.81 44.49
CA ALA A 10 -7.91 -24.16 44.06
C ALA A 10 -6.75 -24.91 44.76
N MET A 11 -5.54 -24.70 44.22
CA MET A 11 -4.31 -24.44 44.99
C MET A 11 -3.48 -25.59 45.58
N PHE A 12 -2.20 -25.52 45.17
CA PHE A 12 -0.96 -25.70 45.92
C PHE A 12 -0.21 -27.05 45.93
N ALA A 13 1.03 -26.92 45.43
CA ALA A 13 2.31 -27.39 45.99
C ALA A 13 2.69 -28.88 45.90
N ALA A 14 3.59 -29.12 44.94
CA ALA A 14 4.87 -29.84 45.03
C ALA A 14 5.23 -30.52 46.37
N LEU A 15 5.61 -31.81 46.34
CA LEU A 15 7.01 -32.29 46.37
C LEU A 15 7.09 -33.83 46.30
N ALA A 16 8.23 -34.31 45.77
CA ALA A 16 8.95 -35.55 46.10
C ALA A 16 8.49 -36.93 45.55
N ALA A 17 9.27 -37.39 44.57
CA ALA A 17 9.90 -38.71 44.41
C ALA A 17 9.31 -39.95 45.11
N MET A 18 9.05 -40.99 44.30
CA MET A 18 9.46 -42.36 44.62
C MET A 18 9.52 -43.22 43.34
N THR A 19 10.72 -43.73 43.07
CA THR A 19 11.03 -44.80 42.12
C THR A 19 10.39 -46.11 42.58
N CYS A 20 9.66 -46.79 41.70
CA CYS A 20 9.29 -48.20 41.85
C CYS A 20 9.75 -49.00 40.62
N THR A 21 10.80 -49.77 40.83
CA THR A 21 11.25 -50.87 39.98
C THR A 21 10.28 -52.04 40.05
N VAL A 22 9.83 -52.55 38.90
CA VAL A 22 9.17 -53.86 38.81
C VAL A 22 10.05 -54.77 37.96
N THR A 23 10.68 -55.73 38.62
CA THR A 23 11.38 -56.88 38.04
C THR A 23 10.39 -57.97 37.65
N PHE A 24 10.42 -58.43 36.41
CA PHE A 24 9.86 -59.72 36.01
C PHE A 24 10.99 -60.72 35.72
N ALA A 25 10.93 -61.87 36.38
CA ALA A 25 11.85 -62.99 36.18
C ALA A 25 11.50 -63.76 34.90
N ALA A 26 12.53 -64.16 34.14
CA ALA A 26 12.41 -64.99 32.94
C ALA A 26 12.57 -66.50 33.26
N PRO A 27 11.96 -67.42 32.48
CA PRO A 27 12.21 -68.85 32.59
C PRO A 27 13.48 -69.27 31.82
N PRO A 28 14.11 -70.42 32.16
CA PRO A 28 15.42 -70.77 31.63
C PRO A 28 15.35 -71.50 30.27
N GLY A 29 16.22 -71.06 29.35
CA GLY A 29 17.05 -71.97 28.55
C GLY A 29 16.50 -72.47 27.22
N SER A 30 16.75 -71.70 26.16
CA SER A 30 17.28 -72.27 24.91
C SER A 30 18.49 -71.45 24.50
N GLN A 31 19.63 -72.11 24.27
CA GLN A 31 20.85 -71.46 23.82
C GLN A 31 20.61 -70.84 22.43
N PRO A 32 21.00 -69.57 22.18
CA PRO A 32 21.06 -69.06 20.83
C PRO A 32 22.25 -69.69 20.11
N SER A 33 21.98 -70.33 18.97
CA SER A 33 22.98 -70.63 17.95
C SER A 33 23.75 -69.36 17.56
N PRO A 34 25.02 -69.44 17.12
CA PRO A 34 25.77 -68.27 16.71
C PRO A 34 25.06 -67.61 15.52
N ASP A 35 24.52 -66.41 15.74
CA ASP A 35 23.96 -65.58 14.68
C ASP A 35 25.08 -65.30 13.68
N LYS A 36 24.86 -65.72 12.42
CA LYS A 36 25.64 -65.24 11.29
C LYS A 36 25.57 -63.71 11.27
N PRO A 37 26.65 -62.98 10.93
CA PRO A 37 26.58 -61.53 10.78
C PRO A 37 25.49 -61.20 9.76
N LYS A 38 24.41 -60.55 10.21
CA LYS A 38 23.45 -59.92 9.29
C LYS A 38 24.25 -58.85 8.55
N ALA A 39 24.42 -59.03 7.25
CA ALA A 39 24.88 -57.96 6.39
C ALA A 39 23.96 -56.75 6.62
N ASP A 40 24.55 -55.60 6.98
CA ASP A 40 23.82 -54.35 7.15
C ASP A 40 23.03 -54.09 5.87
N LYS A 41 21.70 -54.06 5.97
CA LYS A 41 20.88 -53.61 4.85
C LYS A 41 21.21 -52.14 4.62
N PRO A 42 21.50 -51.72 3.38
CA PRO A 42 21.75 -50.32 3.09
C PRO A 42 20.56 -49.47 3.56
N ASP A 43 20.87 -48.31 4.13
CA ASP A 43 19.88 -47.44 4.76
C ASP A 43 18.82 -46.88 3.81
N PHE A 44 19.17 -46.84 2.51
CA PHE A 44 18.32 -46.36 1.43
C PHE A 44 18.31 -47.36 0.26
N PRO A 45 17.21 -47.46 -0.50
CA PRO A 45 17.16 -48.26 -1.72
C PRO A 45 18.17 -47.77 -2.77
N PRO A 46 18.63 -48.64 -3.70
CA PRO A 46 19.56 -48.26 -4.76
C PRO A 46 19.04 -47.13 -5.66
N PHE A 47 19.92 -46.20 -6.04
CA PHE A 47 19.57 -45.03 -6.88
C PHE A 47 18.88 -45.44 -8.19
N GLU A 48 19.47 -46.40 -8.92
CA GLU A 48 18.95 -46.87 -10.21
C GLU A 48 17.55 -47.49 -10.11
N GLU A 49 17.23 -48.13 -8.98
CA GLU A 49 15.91 -48.71 -8.75
C GLU A 49 14.87 -47.61 -8.52
N VAL A 50 15.20 -46.64 -7.67
CA VAL A 50 14.30 -45.53 -7.34
C VAL A 50 14.11 -44.61 -8.55
N MET A 51 15.16 -44.38 -9.35
CA MET A 51 15.17 -43.42 -10.47
C MET A 51 14.85 -44.02 -11.84
N LYS A 52 14.50 -45.31 -11.94
CA LYS A 52 14.30 -46.05 -13.21
C LYS A 52 13.41 -45.37 -14.27
N ASP A 53 12.38 -44.63 -13.84
CA ASP A 53 11.44 -43.92 -14.73
C ASP A 53 11.65 -42.40 -14.77
N PHE A 54 12.72 -41.90 -14.16
CA PHE A 54 13.08 -40.49 -14.11
C PHE A 54 14.21 -40.18 -15.09
N ALA A 55 14.10 -39.05 -15.79
CA ALA A 55 15.18 -38.52 -16.61
C ALA A 55 15.69 -37.21 -16.01
N GLU A 56 16.99 -36.99 -16.05
CA GLU A 56 17.60 -35.72 -15.65
C GLU A 56 17.11 -34.59 -16.57
N VAL A 57 16.76 -33.45 -15.98
CA VAL A 57 16.34 -32.26 -16.72
C VAL A 57 17.58 -31.64 -17.37
N PRO A 58 17.61 -31.47 -18.70
CA PRO A 58 18.81 -31.02 -19.40
C PRO A 58 19.13 -29.55 -19.09
N THR A 59 20.42 -29.25 -18.98
CA THR A 59 20.95 -27.89 -18.76
C THR A 59 22.15 -27.65 -19.67
N SER A 60 22.35 -26.40 -20.10
CA SER A 60 23.50 -26.00 -20.92
C SER A 60 24.80 -25.87 -20.11
N GLU A 61 24.66 -25.56 -18.83
CA GLU A 61 25.72 -25.36 -17.85
C GLU A 61 25.45 -26.24 -16.62
N SER A 62 26.46 -26.49 -15.78
CA SER A 62 26.27 -27.23 -14.53
C SER A 62 25.27 -26.48 -13.62
N PRO A 63 24.16 -27.13 -13.21
CA PRO A 63 23.14 -26.44 -12.43
C PRO A 63 23.52 -26.31 -10.96
N PHE A 64 22.85 -25.40 -10.26
CA PHE A 64 22.97 -25.23 -8.81
C PHE A 64 22.67 -26.54 -8.07
N PHE A 65 21.61 -27.24 -8.47
CA PHE A 65 21.40 -28.66 -8.19
C PHE A 65 20.55 -29.30 -9.29
N ALA A 66 20.72 -30.62 -9.48
CA ALA A 66 20.07 -31.34 -10.57
C ALA A 66 18.62 -31.69 -10.26
N LEU A 67 17.77 -31.59 -11.28
CA LEU A 67 16.37 -32.00 -11.24
C LEU A 67 16.16 -33.24 -12.11
N TRP A 68 15.23 -34.10 -11.71
CA TRP A 68 14.87 -35.32 -12.41
C TRP A 68 13.36 -35.41 -12.53
N HIS A 69 12.84 -35.58 -13.75
CA HIS A 69 11.40 -35.59 -14.03
C HIS A 69 10.94 -36.94 -14.58
N ASN A 70 9.82 -37.43 -14.04
CA ASN A 70 9.09 -38.54 -14.61
C ASN A 70 7.87 -38.00 -15.38
N LYS A 71 7.96 -38.01 -16.71
CA LYS A 71 6.90 -37.51 -17.60
C LYS A 71 5.58 -38.26 -17.48
N LYS A 72 5.58 -39.53 -17.07
CA LYS A 72 4.36 -40.35 -16.99
C LYS A 72 3.53 -39.98 -15.76
N THR A 73 4.18 -39.72 -14.64
CA THR A 73 3.52 -39.41 -13.36
C THR A 73 3.49 -37.92 -13.05
N ASP A 74 4.13 -37.10 -13.88
CA ASP A 74 4.40 -35.68 -13.61
C ASP A 74 5.06 -35.47 -12.24
N SER A 75 6.08 -36.28 -11.92
CA SER A 75 6.76 -36.22 -10.63
C SER A 75 8.16 -35.65 -10.78
N LEU A 76 8.55 -34.76 -9.86
CA LEU A 76 9.83 -34.06 -9.89
C LEU A 76 10.65 -34.38 -8.64
N ARG A 77 11.93 -34.71 -8.84
CA ARG A 77 12.90 -35.00 -7.79
C ARG A 77 14.09 -34.07 -7.90
N ALA A 78 14.67 -33.74 -6.76
CA ALA A 78 15.91 -32.99 -6.68
C ALA A 78 17.03 -33.86 -6.11
N VAL A 79 18.22 -33.75 -6.70
CA VAL A 79 19.45 -34.31 -6.14
C VAL A 79 20.15 -33.16 -5.41
N ILE A 80 20.01 -33.11 -4.08
CA ILE A 80 20.59 -32.08 -3.24
C ILE A 80 22.05 -32.44 -2.94
N PRO A 81 23.03 -31.64 -3.40
CA PRO A 81 24.44 -31.90 -3.14
C PRO A 81 24.73 -31.99 -1.65
N GLY A 82 25.57 -32.94 -1.24
CA GLY A 82 25.98 -33.05 0.17
C GLY A 82 26.66 -31.77 0.70
N SER A 83 27.27 -30.98 -0.18
CA SER A 83 27.85 -29.66 0.16
C SER A 83 26.81 -28.59 0.49
N MET A 84 25.54 -28.79 0.12
CA MET A 84 24.43 -27.89 0.45
C MET A 84 23.76 -28.20 1.80
N ILE A 85 24.26 -29.20 2.53
CA ILE A 85 23.71 -29.62 3.81
C ILE A 85 24.50 -28.98 4.96
N GLY A 86 23.78 -28.28 5.83
CA GLY A 86 24.24 -27.64 7.05
C GLY A 86 24.01 -26.12 7.06
N PRO A 87 24.04 -25.50 8.26
CA PRO A 87 23.70 -24.07 8.44
C PRO A 87 24.67 -23.09 7.77
N LYS A 88 25.82 -23.56 7.28
CA LYS A 88 26.79 -22.73 6.52
C LYS A 88 26.49 -22.67 5.03
N SER A 89 25.64 -23.54 4.52
CA SER A 89 25.33 -23.67 3.09
C SER A 89 23.99 -23.01 2.78
N GLN A 90 23.91 -21.71 3.05
CA GLN A 90 22.69 -20.93 2.93
C GLN A 90 22.38 -20.55 1.48
N PHE A 91 21.11 -20.43 1.17
CA PHE A 91 20.57 -19.99 -0.11
C PHE A 91 19.29 -19.17 0.11
N LEU A 92 18.83 -18.44 -0.90
CA LEU A 92 17.60 -17.69 -0.85
C LEU A 92 16.45 -18.51 -1.46
N ILE A 93 15.29 -18.45 -0.83
CA ILE A 93 14.02 -18.88 -1.42
C ILE A 93 13.16 -17.64 -1.60
N ALA A 94 12.67 -17.41 -2.81
CA ALA A 94 11.66 -16.41 -3.11
C ALA A 94 10.42 -17.06 -3.71
N SER A 95 9.24 -16.51 -3.41
CA SER A 95 7.98 -16.94 -4.00
C SER A 95 7.26 -15.78 -4.67
N SER A 96 6.69 -16.05 -5.83
CA SER A 96 5.88 -15.11 -6.59
C SER A 96 4.69 -15.79 -7.24
N MET A 97 3.68 -15.01 -7.60
CA MET A 97 2.53 -15.46 -8.36
C MET A 97 2.83 -15.25 -9.84
N ALA A 98 3.20 -16.31 -10.57
CA ALA A 98 3.52 -16.22 -12.00
C ALA A 98 2.28 -16.13 -12.91
N GLY A 99 1.09 -16.44 -12.37
CA GLY A 99 -0.15 -16.43 -13.14
C GLY A 99 -1.38 -16.75 -12.31
N GLY A 100 -2.54 -16.36 -12.81
CA GLY A 100 -3.83 -16.53 -12.16
C GLY A 100 -4.67 -15.25 -12.23
N PRO A 101 -5.94 -15.29 -11.82
CA PRO A 101 -6.87 -14.20 -12.05
C PRO A 101 -6.57 -12.91 -11.25
N VAL A 102 -5.77 -12.97 -10.17
CA VAL A 102 -5.72 -11.87 -9.18
C VAL A 102 -4.37 -11.17 -8.99
N ALA A 103 -3.22 -11.81 -9.19
CA ALA A 103 -1.94 -11.23 -8.76
C ALA A 103 -0.72 -11.70 -9.57
N THR A 104 -0.90 -11.94 -10.87
CA THR A 104 0.21 -12.25 -11.78
C THR A 104 1.32 -11.19 -11.67
N GLY A 105 2.55 -11.63 -11.44
CA GLY A 105 3.74 -10.77 -11.25
C GLY A 105 4.04 -10.39 -9.80
N PHE A 106 3.20 -10.71 -8.82
CA PHE A 106 3.40 -10.29 -7.43
C PHE A 106 4.43 -11.16 -6.71
N GLN A 107 5.46 -10.53 -6.15
CA GLN A 107 6.41 -11.20 -5.26
C GLN A 107 5.88 -11.19 -3.82
N LEU A 108 5.84 -12.37 -3.19
CA LEU A 108 5.22 -12.58 -1.88
C LEU A 108 6.26 -12.45 -0.75
N ASP A 109 7.18 -13.42 -0.67
CA ASP A 109 8.22 -13.46 0.36
C ASP A 109 9.56 -13.81 -0.26
N HIS A 110 10.63 -13.42 0.42
CA HIS A 110 11.96 -13.99 0.19
C HIS A 110 12.65 -14.17 1.55
N PHE A 111 13.35 -15.28 1.74
CA PHE A 111 14.02 -15.59 2.99
C PHE A 111 15.26 -16.45 2.78
N LEU A 112 16.15 -16.41 3.77
CA LEU A 112 17.36 -17.21 3.82
C LEU A 112 17.03 -18.59 4.38
N ALA A 113 17.53 -19.63 3.71
CA ALA A 113 17.25 -21.02 4.04
C ALA A 113 18.50 -21.89 3.89
N TYR A 114 18.48 -23.07 4.49
CA TYR A 114 19.48 -24.11 4.28
C TYR A 114 18.84 -25.50 4.47
N PHE A 115 19.48 -26.54 3.94
CA PHE A 115 19.09 -27.92 4.22
C PHE A 115 19.86 -28.45 5.41
N ASP A 116 19.19 -29.13 6.33
CA ASP A 116 19.81 -29.93 7.38
C ASP A 116 19.43 -31.41 7.20
N ARG A 117 20.18 -32.33 7.82
CA ARG A 117 19.90 -33.76 7.75
C ARG A 117 19.64 -34.32 9.15
N MET A 118 18.46 -34.89 9.33
CA MET A 118 18.06 -35.61 10.54
C MET A 118 17.71 -37.05 10.16
N ASP A 119 18.64 -37.97 10.39
CA ASP A 119 18.55 -39.39 10.00
C ASP A 119 18.24 -39.60 8.51
N LYS A 120 17.02 -40.07 8.21
CA LYS A 120 16.50 -40.37 6.87
C LYS A 120 15.63 -39.23 6.30
N MET A 121 15.66 -38.07 6.95
CA MET A 121 14.93 -36.88 6.55
C MET A 121 15.91 -35.75 6.21
N LEU A 122 15.59 -35.02 5.14
CA LEU A 122 16.15 -33.71 4.87
C LEU A 122 15.19 -32.66 5.44
N VAL A 123 15.71 -31.70 6.17
CA VAL A 123 14.92 -30.65 6.82
C VAL A 123 15.26 -29.32 6.16
N LEU A 124 14.27 -28.67 5.57
CA LEU A 124 14.40 -27.31 5.09
C LEU A 124 14.25 -26.35 6.26
N MET A 125 15.33 -25.65 6.59
CA MET A 125 15.42 -24.69 7.67
C MET A 125 15.33 -23.27 7.10
N ARG A 126 14.65 -22.36 7.80
CA ARG A 126 14.67 -20.92 7.54
C ARG A 126 15.54 -20.26 8.61
N VAL A 127 16.48 -19.44 8.17
CA VAL A 127 17.31 -18.65 9.09
C VAL A 127 16.44 -17.57 9.73
N ASP A 128 16.49 -17.44 11.06
CA ASP A 128 15.83 -16.31 11.76
C ASP A 128 16.72 -15.06 11.66
N PRO A 129 16.33 -14.04 10.88
CA PRO A 129 17.20 -12.89 10.68
C PRO A 129 17.22 -11.93 11.89
N ARG A 130 16.30 -12.09 12.84
CA ARG A 130 15.99 -11.06 13.85
C ARG A 130 17.08 -10.83 14.86
N TYR A 131 18.02 -11.75 15.07
CA TYR A 131 19.01 -11.65 16.14
C TYR A 131 20.44 -11.66 15.60
N VAL A 132 21.33 -10.88 16.22
CA VAL A 132 22.77 -10.97 15.97
C VAL A 132 23.31 -12.16 16.74
N GLU A 133 23.74 -13.18 16.00
CA GLU A 133 24.44 -14.34 16.56
C GLU A 133 25.95 -14.14 16.47
N GLY A 134 26.66 -14.55 17.53
CA GLY A 134 28.11 -14.55 17.59
C GLY A 134 28.65 -15.84 18.19
N SER A 135 29.94 -15.87 18.53
CA SER A 135 30.60 -17.00 19.20
C SER A 135 30.78 -16.77 20.71
N ASN A 136 29.86 -16.06 21.36
CA ASN A 136 29.92 -15.70 22.78
C ASN A 136 28.74 -16.31 23.55
N GLU A 137 28.81 -16.26 24.88
CA GLU A 137 27.81 -16.83 25.79
C GLU A 137 26.42 -16.22 25.59
N VAL A 138 26.37 -14.96 25.13
CA VAL A 138 25.12 -14.27 24.80
C VAL A 138 24.40 -14.96 23.63
N SER A 139 25.13 -15.42 22.62
CA SER A 139 24.59 -16.15 21.47
C SER A 139 23.90 -17.45 21.89
N ASP A 140 24.50 -18.23 22.79
CA ASP A 140 23.91 -19.47 23.30
C ASP A 140 22.62 -19.19 24.09
N VAL A 141 22.59 -18.10 24.85
CA VAL A 141 21.39 -17.66 25.58
C VAL A 141 20.28 -17.22 24.62
N ILE A 142 20.61 -16.46 23.56
CA ILE A 142 19.63 -16.06 22.52
C ILE A 142 18.97 -17.30 21.92
N LYS A 143 19.77 -18.28 21.48
CA LYS A 143 19.27 -19.54 20.89
C LYS A 143 18.36 -20.30 21.84
N ARG A 144 18.74 -20.38 23.12
CA ARG A 144 17.92 -21.02 24.16
C ARG A 144 16.62 -20.25 24.42
N SER A 145 16.64 -18.93 24.37
CA SER A 145 15.51 -18.08 24.75
C SER A 145 14.50 -17.85 23.64
N TYR A 146 14.96 -17.61 22.41
CA TYR A 146 14.12 -17.25 21.27
C TYR A 146 13.88 -18.40 20.29
N GLY A 147 14.57 -19.53 20.49
CA GLY A 147 14.74 -20.54 19.46
C GLY A 147 15.89 -20.17 18.52
N GLY A 148 16.33 -21.15 17.73
CA GLY A 148 17.21 -20.91 16.60
C GLY A 148 16.41 -20.83 15.30
N ASP A 149 17.04 -21.21 14.21
CA ASP A 149 16.43 -21.31 12.89
C ASP A 149 15.15 -22.19 12.88
N GLU A 150 14.20 -21.84 12.01
CA GLU A 150 12.86 -22.40 11.98
C GLU A 150 12.78 -23.60 11.03
N ILE A 151 12.14 -24.70 11.45
CA ILE A 151 11.83 -25.82 10.55
C ILE A 151 10.66 -25.39 9.64
N ILE A 152 10.92 -25.28 8.34
CA ILE A 152 9.87 -25.01 7.34
C ILE A 152 9.19 -26.31 6.92
N LYS A 153 9.97 -27.32 6.56
CA LYS A 153 9.46 -28.62 6.11
C LYS A 153 10.47 -29.73 6.33
N THR A 154 9.99 -30.93 6.62
CA THR A 154 10.77 -32.17 6.60
C THR A 154 10.39 -33.01 5.39
N VAL A 155 11.37 -33.47 4.62
CA VAL A 155 11.18 -34.28 3.40
C VAL A 155 11.98 -35.58 3.52
N PRO A 156 11.37 -36.76 3.29
CA PRO A 156 12.11 -38.02 3.30
C PRO A 156 13.20 -38.06 2.24
N ILE A 157 14.37 -38.59 2.60
CA ILE A 157 15.41 -38.96 1.65
C ILE A 157 15.00 -40.30 1.03
N ILE A 158 14.70 -40.29 -0.27
CA ILE A 158 14.15 -41.46 -0.97
C ILE A 158 15.23 -42.40 -1.48
N THR A 159 16.42 -41.85 -1.79
CA THR A 159 17.64 -42.61 -2.13
C THR A 159 18.86 -41.68 -2.03
N MET A 160 20.05 -42.24 -2.20
CA MET A 160 21.32 -41.51 -2.22
C MET A 160 22.01 -41.72 -3.57
N LYS A 161 22.56 -40.65 -4.15
CA LYS A 161 23.46 -40.72 -5.32
C LYS A 161 24.89 -40.45 -4.85
N GLY A 162 25.61 -41.49 -4.46
CA GLY A 162 26.88 -41.33 -3.76
C GLY A 162 26.68 -40.70 -2.37
N GLY A 163 26.99 -39.41 -2.23
CA GLY A 163 26.79 -38.62 -1.01
C GLY A 163 25.62 -37.64 -1.05
N ASP A 164 24.97 -37.49 -2.21
CA ASP A 164 23.91 -36.50 -2.42
C ASP A 164 22.53 -37.09 -2.07
N CYS A 165 21.70 -36.27 -1.43
CA CYS A 165 20.37 -36.68 -1.00
C CYS A 165 19.38 -36.50 -2.14
N VAL A 166 18.62 -37.55 -2.48
CA VAL A 166 17.52 -37.42 -3.43
C VAL A 166 16.21 -37.22 -2.66
N ILE A 167 15.47 -36.18 -2.99
CA ILE A 167 14.19 -35.82 -2.37
C ILE A 167 13.06 -35.71 -3.40
N ASP A 168 11.83 -35.91 -2.95
CA ASP A 168 10.61 -35.69 -3.73
C ASP A 168 10.09 -34.26 -3.58
N LEU A 169 10.15 -33.48 -4.67
CA LEU A 169 9.69 -32.09 -4.68
C LEU A 169 8.16 -31.98 -4.74
N ASP A 170 7.44 -33.03 -5.18
CA ASP A 170 5.99 -33.00 -5.24
C ASP A 170 5.40 -32.73 -3.86
N SER A 171 5.89 -33.45 -2.85
CA SER A 171 5.47 -33.32 -1.45
C SER A 171 5.72 -31.93 -0.83
N LEU A 172 6.64 -31.15 -1.43
CA LEU A 172 7.04 -29.83 -0.97
C LEU A 172 6.27 -28.74 -1.71
N MET A 173 6.40 -28.69 -3.04
CA MET A 173 6.02 -27.54 -3.86
C MET A 173 4.63 -27.63 -4.48
N LYS A 174 4.05 -28.85 -4.63
CA LYS A 174 2.63 -29.02 -4.98
C LYS A 174 1.70 -28.83 -3.78
N GLY A 175 2.26 -28.70 -2.58
CA GLY A 175 1.54 -28.37 -1.36
C GLY A 175 1.40 -26.87 -1.10
N ASP A 176 0.86 -26.53 0.06
CA ASP A 176 0.71 -25.14 0.51
C ASP A 176 2.02 -24.57 1.09
N PHE A 177 3.09 -24.53 0.28
CA PHE A 177 4.42 -24.10 0.73
C PHE A 177 4.45 -22.61 1.15
N SER A 178 3.79 -21.74 0.37
CA SER A 178 3.70 -20.30 0.64
C SER A 178 2.59 -19.91 1.62
N GLY A 179 1.86 -20.87 2.20
CA GLY A 179 0.70 -20.62 3.07
C GLY A 179 -0.48 -19.92 2.36
N ILE A 180 -0.52 -20.00 1.02
CA ILE A 180 -1.54 -19.41 0.16
C ILE A 180 -2.93 -20.02 0.39
N GLY A 181 -3.02 -21.25 0.90
CA GLY A 181 -4.29 -21.80 1.40
C GLY A 181 -4.92 -20.89 2.44
N GLY A 182 -4.17 -20.56 3.48
CA GLY A 182 -4.66 -19.79 4.63
C GLY A 182 -5.17 -18.40 4.26
N TRP A 183 -4.33 -17.56 3.67
CA TRP A 183 -4.72 -16.19 3.30
C TRP A 183 -5.50 -16.14 1.98
N GLY A 184 -5.40 -17.15 1.12
CA GLY A 184 -6.18 -17.26 -0.11
C GLY A 184 -7.60 -17.82 0.07
N GLY A 185 -8.05 -17.99 1.32
CA GLY A 185 -9.44 -18.38 1.64
C GLY A 185 -9.77 -19.85 1.36
N GLY A 186 -8.79 -20.75 1.38
CA GLY A 186 -8.98 -22.14 0.97
C GLY A 186 -7.86 -23.10 1.41
N SER A 187 -7.64 -24.13 0.61
CA SER A 187 -6.56 -25.11 0.80
C SER A 187 -5.97 -25.50 -0.55
N VAL A 188 -4.72 -25.93 -0.58
CA VAL A 188 -4.11 -26.49 -1.79
C VAL A 188 -4.39 -27.99 -1.83
N ASN A 189 -4.84 -28.51 -2.98
CA ASN A 189 -4.93 -29.94 -3.24
C ASN A 189 -3.70 -30.41 -4.05
N PRO A 190 -2.72 -31.07 -3.42
CA PRO A 190 -1.49 -31.46 -4.11
C PRO A 190 -1.71 -32.48 -5.22
N ALA A 191 -2.69 -33.37 -5.07
CA ALA A 191 -2.98 -34.42 -6.05
C ALA A 191 -3.53 -33.88 -7.38
N LEU A 192 -4.12 -32.68 -7.36
CA LEU A 192 -4.60 -31.99 -8.56
C LEU A 192 -3.58 -30.97 -9.09
N SER A 193 -2.54 -30.66 -8.33
CA SER A 193 -1.52 -29.67 -8.70
C SER A 193 -0.50 -30.26 -9.67
N LYS A 194 0.01 -29.45 -10.60
CA LYS A 194 0.86 -29.91 -11.72
C LYS A 194 2.09 -29.05 -11.87
N TRP A 195 3.20 -29.67 -12.27
CA TRP A 195 4.37 -28.91 -12.70
C TRP A 195 4.08 -28.26 -14.05
N VAL A 196 4.42 -26.98 -14.19
CA VAL A 196 4.34 -26.28 -15.49
C VAL A 196 5.73 -26.11 -16.07
N LYS A 197 6.68 -25.72 -15.23
CA LYS A 197 8.03 -25.37 -15.64
C LYS A 197 9.00 -25.65 -14.51
N PHE A 198 10.19 -26.11 -14.86
CA PHE A 198 11.28 -26.30 -13.92
C PHE A 198 12.60 -26.13 -14.67
N LYS A 199 13.45 -25.24 -14.18
CA LYS A 199 14.71 -24.86 -14.83
C LYS A 199 15.85 -24.95 -13.83
N PRO A 200 16.70 -25.97 -13.93
CA PRO A 200 17.94 -26.02 -13.18
C PRO A 200 18.97 -25.12 -13.87
N MET A 201 19.27 -23.96 -13.30
CA MET A 201 20.23 -22.98 -13.82
C MET A 201 21.51 -22.95 -12.96
N PRO A 202 22.60 -22.30 -13.40
CA PRO A 202 23.87 -22.32 -12.66
C PRO A 202 23.81 -21.69 -11.27
N GLN A 203 23.03 -20.62 -11.08
CA GLN A 203 22.96 -19.88 -9.82
C GLN A 203 21.61 -20.01 -9.11
N ASN A 204 20.64 -20.66 -9.74
CA ASN A 204 19.28 -20.77 -9.24
C ASN A 204 18.55 -21.98 -9.82
N VAL A 205 17.50 -22.40 -9.13
CA VAL A 205 16.52 -23.36 -9.63
C VAL A 205 15.16 -22.69 -9.58
N GLU A 206 14.52 -22.61 -10.74
CA GLU A 206 13.20 -22.00 -10.90
C GLU A 206 12.15 -23.10 -11.08
N LEU A 207 11.08 -22.99 -10.31
CA LEU A 207 10.04 -23.99 -10.18
C LEU A 207 8.68 -23.32 -10.31
N GLU A 208 7.92 -23.69 -11.34
CA GLU A 208 6.57 -23.19 -11.55
C GLU A 208 5.55 -24.32 -11.39
N VAL A 209 4.59 -24.10 -10.51
CA VAL A 209 3.57 -25.06 -10.13
C VAL A 209 2.20 -24.45 -10.34
N ASP A 210 1.37 -25.11 -11.13
CA ASP A 210 -0.03 -24.78 -11.25
C ASP A 210 -0.79 -25.49 -10.11
N LEU A 211 -1.01 -24.74 -9.02
CA LEU A 211 -1.64 -25.21 -7.80
C LEU A 211 -3.16 -25.28 -7.96
N ALA A 212 -3.74 -26.40 -7.53
CA ALA A 212 -5.17 -26.56 -7.38
C ALA A 212 -5.63 -26.00 -6.02
N MET A 213 -6.07 -24.74 -6.01
CA MET A 213 -6.61 -24.06 -4.84
C MET A 213 -8.09 -24.40 -4.67
N MET A 214 -8.45 -25.07 -3.59
CA MET A 214 -9.82 -25.43 -3.22
C MET A 214 -10.41 -24.39 -2.26
N ARG A 215 -11.45 -23.66 -2.71
CA ARG A 215 -12.18 -22.62 -1.95
C ARG A 215 -13.63 -23.06 -1.70
N ARG A 216 -14.43 -22.20 -1.05
CA ARG A 216 -15.86 -22.48 -0.72
C ARG A 216 -16.74 -22.68 -1.95
N ASP A 217 -16.39 -22.09 -3.09
CA ASP A 217 -17.16 -22.08 -4.34
C ASP A 217 -16.64 -23.05 -5.42
N GLY A 218 -15.47 -23.67 -5.21
CA GLY A 218 -14.86 -24.61 -6.15
C GLY A 218 -13.34 -24.63 -6.13
N GLY A 219 -12.74 -25.32 -7.10
CA GLY A 219 -11.29 -25.34 -7.30
C GLY A 219 -10.86 -24.30 -8.35
N ARG A 220 -9.86 -23.47 -8.03
CA ARG A 220 -9.18 -22.56 -8.98
C ARG A 220 -7.73 -22.97 -9.19
N ARG A 221 -7.18 -22.56 -10.33
CA ARG A 221 -5.77 -22.77 -10.71
C ARG A 221 -4.99 -21.49 -10.40
N THR A 222 -3.88 -21.61 -9.68
CA THR A 222 -3.00 -20.49 -9.34
C THR A 222 -1.58 -20.90 -9.63
N LEU A 223 -0.92 -20.16 -10.50
CA LEU A 223 0.43 -20.46 -10.94
C LEU A 223 1.41 -19.81 -9.97
N MET A 224 2.04 -20.65 -9.15
CA MET A 224 3.05 -20.25 -8.19
C MET A 224 4.43 -20.48 -8.77
N HIS A 225 5.31 -19.52 -8.55
CA HIS A 225 6.71 -19.59 -8.93
C HIS A 225 7.58 -19.54 -7.68
N TYR A 226 8.54 -20.45 -7.61
CA TYR A 226 9.52 -20.57 -6.54
C TYR A 226 10.92 -20.50 -7.13
N SER A 227 11.69 -19.53 -6.66
CA SER A 227 13.09 -19.34 -7.00
C SER A 227 13.95 -19.76 -5.83
N ILE A 228 14.88 -20.70 -6.05
CA ILE A 228 15.87 -21.13 -5.06
C ILE A 228 17.24 -20.74 -5.59
N SER A 229 17.85 -19.69 -5.03
CA SER A 229 19.07 -19.09 -5.57
C SER A 229 20.25 -19.10 -4.60
N LYS A 230 21.46 -19.26 -5.16
CA LYS A 230 22.71 -19.18 -4.41
C LYS A 230 22.92 -17.76 -3.88
N ILE A 231 23.50 -17.64 -2.69
CA ILE A 231 24.04 -16.36 -2.22
C ILE A 231 25.28 -16.01 -3.06
N PRO A 232 25.33 -14.83 -3.72
CA PRO A 232 26.49 -14.43 -4.51
C PRO A 232 27.77 -14.37 -3.67
N ASP A 233 28.90 -14.73 -4.26
CA ASP A 233 30.21 -14.71 -3.57
C ASP A 233 30.59 -13.29 -3.11
N SER A 234 30.04 -12.25 -3.74
CA SER A 234 30.20 -10.85 -3.35
C SER A 234 29.65 -10.54 -1.95
N ALA A 235 28.75 -11.37 -1.41
CA ALA A 235 28.20 -11.23 -0.07
C ALA A 235 29.25 -11.34 1.04
N ALA A 236 30.32 -12.10 0.81
CA ALA A 236 31.41 -12.23 1.79
C ALA A 236 32.21 -10.92 1.96
N ALA A 237 32.28 -10.09 0.90
CA ALA A 237 33.01 -8.83 0.90
C ALA A 237 32.13 -7.59 1.18
N TYR A 238 30.81 -7.76 1.17
CA TYR A 238 29.87 -6.65 1.34
C TYR A 238 29.85 -6.12 2.78
N LYS A 239 29.86 -4.79 2.89
CA LYS A 239 29.71 -4.09 4.17
C LYS A 239 28.32 -3.46 4.26
N PRO A 240 27.49 -3.88 5.25
CA PRO A 240 26.21 -3.24 5.51
C PRO A 240 26.37 -1.75 5.83
N ARG A 241 25.43 -0.93 5.34
CA ARG A 241 25.42 0.52 5.62
C ARG A 241 24.29 0.85 6.58
N VAL A 242 24.59 1.61 7.64
CA VAL A 242 23.62 1.95 8.69
C VAL A 242 22.47 2.79 8.12
N ALA A 243 21.24 2.46 8.50
CA ALA A 243 20.05 3.21 8.13
C ALA A 243 19.85 4.45 9.00
N ASP A 244 19.33 5.53 8.40
CA ASP A 244 18.92 6.75 9.11
C ASP A 244 17.47 7.09 8.74
N PRO A 245 16.54 7.27 9.70
CA PRO A 245 15.14 7.56 9.41
C PRO A 245 14.91 8.87 8.65
N ARG A 246 15.89 9.79 8.61
CA ARG A 246 15.82 11.01 7.78
C ARG A 246 15.82 10.72 6.28
N ILE A 247 16.25 9.53 5.86
CA ILE A 247 16.41 9.13 4.45
C ILE A 247 15.72 7.79 4.23
N GLY A 248 14.80 7.78 3.27
CA GLY A 248 13.94 6.65 2.97
C GLY A 248 14.60 5.51 2.21
N TYR A 249 15.23 4.60 2.93
CA TYR A 249 15.67 3.30 2.41
C TYR A 249 14.85 2.15 2.99
N PHE A 250 14.59 1.11 2.19
CA PHE A 250 14.24 -0.21 2.69
C PHE A 250 15.36 -0.71 3.61
N MET A 251 15.03 -1.51 4.61
CA MET A 251 16.01 -1.91 5.60
C MET A 251 15.84 -3.33 6.11
N THR A 252 16.98 -3.94 6.45
CA THR A 252 17.03 -5.08 7.36
C THR A 252 17.26 -4.61 8.79
N VAL A 253 16.64 -5.30 9.75
CA VAL A 253 16.70 -4.98 11.17
C VAL A 253 17.04 -6.24 11.98
N ARG A 254 18.06 -6.12 12.83
CA ARG A 254 18.51 -7.18 13.74
C ARG A 254 18.63 -6.66 15.16
N LYS A 255 18.34 -7.48 16.15
CA LYS A 255 18.50 -7.19 17.56
C LYS A 255 19.79 -7.79 18.09
N ASP A 256 20.61 -6.97 18.70
CA ASP A 256 21.95 -7.28 19.17
C ASP A 256 22.00 -7.13 20.70
N TRP A 257 22.00 -8.28 21.37
CA TRP A 257 22.07 -8.36 22.84
C TRP A 257 23.50 -8.25 23.38
N THR A 258 24.50 -8.24 22.50
CA THR A 258 25.91 -8.08 22.93
C THR A 258 26.24 -6.62 23.22
N LYS A 259 25.36 -5.70 22.80
CA LYS A 259 25.49 -4.28 23.08
C LYS A 259 25.48 -4.00 24.60
N PRO A 260 26.27 -3.03 25.08
CA PRO A 260 26.27 -2.59 26.47
C PRO A 260 24.87 -2.24 26.98
N HIS A 261 24.59 -2.50 28.27
CA HIS A 261 23.28 -2.26 28.88
C HIS A 261 22.81 -0.79 28.84
N ASP A 262 23.74 0.16 28.69
CA ASP A 262 23.47 1.59 28.54
C ASP A 262 23.31 2.05 27.07
N SER A 263 23.34 1.10 26.13
CA SER A 263 23.09 1.38 24.71
C SER A 263 21.68 1.94 24.51
N LYS A 264 21.58 3.03 23.76
CA LYS A 264 20.28 3.67 23.44
C LYS A 264 19.32 2.76 22.66
N THR A 265 19.84 1.76 21.97
CA THR A 265 19.05 0.79 21.23
C THR A 265 19.80 -0.53 21.06
N LEU A 266 19.07 -1.65 21.14
CA LEU A 266 19.58 -2.97 20.82
C LEU A 266 19.52 -3.27 19.32
N PHE A 267 18.92 -2.40 18.51
CA PHE A 267 18.68 -2.72 17.09
C PHE A 267 19.81 -2.21 16.19
N ASN A 268 20.29 -3.08 15.31
CA ASN A 268 21.11 -2.78 14.13
C ASN A 268 20.18 -2.67 12.93
N ARG A 269 20.23 -1.54 12.23
CA ARG A 269 19.39 -1.27 11.06
C ARG A 269 20.30 -0.95 9.89
N TYR A 270 20.16 -1.68 8.79
CA TYR A 270 20.97 -1.49 7.59
C TYR A 270 20.09 -1.23 6.38
N ILE A 271 20.50 -0.30 5.52
CA ILE A 271 19.79 -0.02 4.27
C ILE A 271 19.99 -1.18 3.28
N SER A 272 18.95 -1.44 2.48
CA SER A 272 19.06 -2.32 1.32
C SER A 272 19.72 -1.55 0.17
N ARG A 273 20.82 -2.05 -0.40
CA ARG A 273 21.54 -1.40 -1.51
C ARG A 273 22.42 -2.39 -2.30
N TRP A 274 22.81 -2.00 -3.51
CA TRP A 274 23.76 -2.76 -4.32
C TRP A 274 25.20 -2.69 -3.80
N HIS A 275 25.99 -3.73 -4.07
CA HIS A 275 27.41 -3.73 -3.79
C HIS A 275 28.20 -3.06 -4.93
N LEU A 276 28.42 -1.75 -4.80
CA LEU A 276 29.23 -0.98 -5.75
C LEU A 276 30.59 -0.59 -5.17
N GLU A 277 31.65 -0.91 -5.90
CA GLU A 277 33.01 -0.51 -5.63
C GLU A 277 33.63 0.09 -6.89
N LYS A 278 34.36 1.20 -6.74
CA LYS A 278 35.11 1.77 -7.87
C LYS A 278 36.14 0.76 -8.38
N ARG A 279 36.28 0.67 -9.70
CA ARG A 279 37.33 -0.11 -10.35
C ARG A 279 38.71 0.47 -10.04
N ASP A 280 38.81 1.80 -10.09
CA ASP A 280 39.95 2.56 -9.57
C ASP A 280 39.48 3.38 -8.34
N PRO A 281 39.78 2.92 -7.11
CA PRO A 281 39.42 3.63 -5.89
C PRO A 281 40.07 5.00 -5.73
N SER A 282 41.17 5.29 -6.45
CA SER A 282 41.91 6.54 -6.35
C SER A 282 41.37 7.64 -7.27
N ALA A 283 40.66 7.27 -8.32
CA ALA A 283 40.06 8.22 -9.26
C ALA A 283 38.84 8.92 -8.64
N GLU A 284 38.71 10.23 -8.91
CA GLU A 284 37.55 11.02 -8.52
C GLU A 284 36.26 10.44 -9.13
N LEU A 285 36.33 10.05 -10.41
CA LEU A 285 35.27 9.40 -11.16
C LEU A 285 35.80 8.09 -11.75
N SER A 286 35.15 6.96 -11.45
CA SER A 286 35.58 5.64 -11.91
C SER A 286 34.39 4.74 -12.22
N ALA A 287 34.48 3.91 -13.26
CA ALA A 287 33.50 2.86 -13.48
C ALA A 287 33.49 1.87 -12.30
N PRO A 288 32.35 1.25 -11.96
CA PRO A 288 32.34 0.21 -10.95
C PRO A 288 33.10 -1.04 -11.42
N LYS A 289 33.54 -1.87 -10.47
CA LYS A 289 34.04 -3.23 -10.75
C LYS A 289 32.94 -4.08 -11.38
N ASN A 290 31.74 -4.02 -10.80
CA ASN A 290 30.54 -4.69 -11.27
C ASN A 290 29.43 -3.65 -11.42
N PRO A 291 29.08 -3.23 -12.65
CA PRO A 291 27.94 -2.34 -12.88
C PRO A 291 26.61 -3.05 -12.64
N ILE A 292 25.56 -2.28 -12.35
CA ILE A 292 24.19 -2.77 -12.28
C ILE A 292 23.66 -2.83 -13.72
N VAL A 293 23.65 -4.02 -14.31
CA VAL A 293 23.22 -4.20 -15.70
C VAL A 293 21.74 -4.56 -15.74
N TRP A 294 20.97 -3.79 -16.51
CA TRP A 294 19.56 -4.03 -16.82
C TRP A 294 19.38 -4.49 -18.25
N TYR A 295 18.46 -5.41 -18.46
CA TYR A 295 18.03 -5.89 -19.77
C TYR A 295 16.58 -5.48 -20.02
N ILE A 296 16.34 -4.78 -21.11
CA ILE A 296 14.98 -4.51 -21.58
C ILE A 296 14.50 -5.75 -22.33
N GLU A 297 13.46 -6.40 -21.82
CA GLU A 297 12.90 -7.61 -22.43
C GLU A 297 12.42 -7.31 -23.86
N LYS A 298 12.58 -8.28 -24.76
CA LYS A 298 12.16 -8.13 -26.17
C LYS A 298 10.66 -7.90 -26.34
N THR A 299 9.84 -8.28 -25.35
CA THR A 299 8.38 -8.09 -25.32
C THR A 299 7.98 -6.62 -25.15
N VAL A 300 8.89 -5.75 -24.68
CA VAL A 300 8.64 -4.31 -24.55
C VAL A 300 8.42 -3.70 -25.94
N PRO A 301 7.28 -3.01 -26.17
CA PRO A 301 6.99 -2.40 -27.46
C PRO A 301 8.11 -1.46 -27.93
N LEU A 302 8.52 -1.59 -29.20
CA LEU A 302 9.66 -0.87 -29.77
C LEU A 302 9.64 0.64 -29.50
N LYS A 303 8.46 1.27 -29.65
CA LYS A 303 8.25 2.71 -29.40
C LYS A 303 8.55 3.16 -27.96
N TYR A 304 8.44 2.27 -26.98
CA TYR A 304 8.64 2.59 -25.57
C TYR A 304 10.03 2.22 -25.04
N ARG A 305 10.80 1.40 -25.76
CA ARG A 305 12.15 0.96 -25.33
C ARG A 305 13.09 2.14 -25.04
N ARG A 306 12.99 3.25 -25.78
CA ARG A 306 13.79 4.48 -25.51
C ARG A 306 13.46 5.10 -24.15
N TRP A 307 12.18 5.21 -23.81
CA TRP A 307 11.71 5.82 -22.57
C TRP A 307 12.07 4.97 -21.35
N VAL A 308 11.96 3.64 -21.49
CA VAL A 308 12.44 2.69 -20.49
C VAL A 308 13.94 2.82 -20.28
N LYS A 309 14.73 2.82 -21.37
CA LYS A 309 16.19 2.97 -21.29
C LYS A 309 16.60 4.28 -20.61
N GLU A 310 15.97 5.39 -21.00
CA GLU A 310 16.25 6.70 -20.43
C GLU A 310 15.89 6.78 -18.95
N GLY A 311 14.74 6.21 -18.55
CA GLY A 311 14.31 6.18 -17.14
C GLY A 311 15.30 5.40 -16.26
N ILE A 312 15.80 4.26 -16.74
CA ILE A 312 16.80 3.47 -16.00
C ILE A 312 18.13 4.21 -15.89
N LEU A 313 18.62 4.79 -16.99
CA LEU A 313 19.91 5.46 -17.03
C LEU A 313 19.92 6.81 -16.29
N GLU A 314 18.77 7.40 -15.99
CA GLU A 314 18.68 8.71 -15.33
C GLU A 314 19.41 8.74 -13.98
N TRP A 315 19.35 7.62 -13.24
CA TRP A 315 20.01 7.47 -11.94
C TRP A 315 21.54 7.54 -12.00
N ASN A 316 22.17 7.35 -13.18
CA ASN A 316 23.61 7.57 -13.33
C ASN A 316 24.03 9.01 -12.99
N LYS A 317 23.13 10.00 -13.13
CA LYS A 317 23.44 11.38 -12.72
C LYS A 317 23.77 11.47 -11.23
N ALA A 318 23.02 10.77 -10.37
CA ALA A 318 23.27 10.72 -8.94
C ALA A 318 24.52 9.88 -8.59
N TYR A 319 24.75 8.77 -9.30
CA TYR A 319 25.97 7.96 -9.12
C TYR A 319 27.25 8.68 -9.54
N GLN A 320 27.21 9.47 -10.61
CA GLN A 320 28.32 10.31 -11.05
C GLN A 320 28.69 11.34 -9.98
N ALA A 321 27.70 11.95 -9.32
CA ALA A 321 27.93 12.83 -8.17
C ALA A 321 28.58 12.11 -6.96
N CYS A 322 28.42 10.79 -6.87
CA CYS A 322 29.08 9.92 -5.90
C CYS A 322 30.46 9.42 -6.35
N GLY A 323 30.90 9.76 -7.57
CA GLY A 323 32.18 9.35 -8.14
C GLY A 323 32.16 8.03 -8.92
N PHE A 324 30.97 7.55 -9.31
CA PHE A 324 30.83 6.38 -10.17
C PHE A 324 30.43 6.78 -11.60
N LEU A 325 31.25 6.38 -12.58
CA LEU A 325 30.90 6.51 -14.00
C LEU A 325 30.09 5.28 -14.42
N ASP A 326 28.95 5.49 -15.08
CA ASP A 326 28.12 4.40 -15.63
C ASP A 326 27.87 3.26 -14.63
N ALA A 327 27.42 3.63 -13.42
CA ALA A 327 27.07 2.66 -12.38
C ALA A 327 25.97 1.71 -12.83
N ILE A 328 25.06 2.21 -13.66
CA ILE A 328 23.96 1.48 -14.27
C ILE A 328 24.19 1.39 -15.78
N GLU A 329 24.04 0.18 -16.33
CA GLU A 329 24.08 -0.09 -17.77
C GLU A 329 22.73 -0.65 -18.23
N VAL A 330 22.34 -0.35 -19.47
CA VAL A 330 21.11 -0.90 -20.08
C VAL A 330 21.43 -1.55 -21.41
N LYS A 331 21.01 -2.81 -21.54
CA LYS A 331 21.11 -3.60 -22.77
C LYS A 331 19.71 -3.95 -23.26
N GLN A 332 19.54 -3.99 -24.58
CA GLN A 332 18.30 -4.43 -25.19
C GLN A 332 18.41 -5.93 -25.50
N GLN A 333 17.45 -6.73 -25.04
CA GLN A 333 17.33 -8.10 -25.49
C GLN A 333 16.80 -8.13 -26.92
N GLU A 334 17.50 -8.82 -27.82
CA GLU A 334 17.14 -8.92 -29.23
C GLU A 334 17.26 -10.37 -29.72
N ASP A 335 16.36 -10.82 -30.59
CA ASP A 335 16.35 -12.21 -31.10
C ASP A 335 17.57 -12.54 -31.98
N TYR A 336 18.24 -11.53 -32.51
CA TYR A 336 19.37 -11.69 -33.43
C TYR A 336 20.75 -11.56 -32.76
N ASP A 337 20.83 -11.06 -31.53
CA ASP A 337 22.10 -10.89 -30.82
C ASP A 337 22.39 -12.14 -29.97
N PRO A 338 23.40 -12.96 -30.33
CA PRO A 338 23.72 -14.17 -29.58
C PRO A 338 24.07 -13.93 -28.11
N SER A 339 24.45 -12.71 -27.72
CA SER A 339 24.78 -12.37 -26.35
C SER A 339 23.57 -12.05 -25.47
N THR A 340 22.40 -11.82 -26.08
CA THR A 340 21.18 -11.46 -25.34
C THR A 340 19.96 -12.32 -25.67
N LYS A 341 19.89 -12.93 -26.87
CA LYS A 341 18.69 -13.65 -27.38
C LYS A 341 18.21 -14.80 -26.49
N ASP A 342 19.15 -15.49 -25.83
CA ASP A 342 18.89 -16.68 -25.01
C ASP A 342 18.91 -16.37 -23.50
N LEU A 343 19.01 -15.09 -23.12
CA LEU A 343 18.93 -14.69 -21.72
C LEU A 343 17.52 -14.87 -21.18
N ASP A 344 17.44 -15.42 -19.98
CA ASP A 344 16.19 -15.76 -19.32
C ASP A 344 15.88 -14.73 -18.23
N PRO A 345 14.70 -14.08 -18.24
CA PRO A 345 14.29 -13.16 -17.17
C PRO A 345 14.11 -13.81 -15.80
N GLU A 346 14.14 -15.15 -15.71
CA GLU A 346 14.08 -15.87 -14.43
C GLU A 346 15.48 -16.28 -13.92
N ASP A 347 16.55 -15.99 -14.68
CA ASP A 347 17.93 -16.23 -14.25
C ASP A 347 18.42 -15.06 -13.38
N VAL A 348 18.66 -15.34 -12.09
CA VAL A 348 19.04 -14.34 -11.07
C VAL A 348 20.34 -13.60 -11.36
N ARG A 349 21.09 -13.99 -12.40
CA ARG A 349 22.28 -13.27 -12.88
C ARG A 349 21.93 -11.98 -13.63
N TYR A 350 20.70 -11.80 -14.07
CA TYR A 350 20.29 -10.70 -14.95
C TYR A 350 19.09 -9.95 -14.37
N ASN A 351 19.16 -8.63 -14.34
CA ASN A 351 18.02 -7.78 -13.96
C ASN A 351 17.20 -7.45 -15.22
N PHE A 352 15.91 -7.74 -15.22
CA PHE A 352 15.05 -7.45 -16.37
C PHE A 352 14.01 -6.36 -16.11
N PHE A 353 13.79 -5.51 -17.11
CA PHE A 353 12.54 -4.76 -17.25
C PHE A 353 11.60 -5.57 -18.13
N ARG A 354 10.46 -5.98 -17.58
CA ARG A 354 9.51 -6.92 -18.17
C ARG A 354 8.19 -6.24 -18.51
N TRP A 355 7.60 -6.63 -19.64
CA TRP A 355 6.31 -6.12 -20.11
C TRP A 355 5.25 -7.22 -20.01
N ILE A 356 4.24 -7.02 -19.16
CA ILE A 356 3.16 -7.99 -18.94
C ILE A 356 1.80 -7.42 -19.30
N VAL A 357 0.79 -8.28 -19.44
CA VAL A 357 -0.59 -7.86 -19.75
C VAL A 357 -1.54 -8.61 -18.82
N THR A 358 -2.11 -7.91 -17.85
CA THR A 358 -3.10 -8.49 -16.91
C THR A 358 -4.47 -7.81 -16.97
N GLY A 359 -4.59 -6.69 -17.69
CA GLY A 359 -5.78 -5.84 -17.65
C GLY A 359 -5.84 -4.93 -16.40
N ARG A 360 -4.76 -4.87 -15.61
CA ARG A 360 -4.64 -4.08 -14.38
C ARG A 360 -3.48 -3.10 -14.53
N ALA A 361 -3.73 -1.81 -14.33
CA ALA A 361 -2.67 -0.81 -14.36
C ALA A 361 -1.80 -0.92 -13.10
N PHE A 362 -0.59 -1.49 -13.21
CA PHE A 362 0.42 -1.50 -12.15
C PHE A 362 1.86 -1.58 -12.70
N ALA A 363 2.81 -1.15 -11.87
CA ALA A 363 4.23 -1.39 -12.03
C ALA A 363 4.83 -1.73 -10.66
N MET A 364 5.88 -2.54 -10.63
CA MET A 364 6.61 -2.87 -9.41
C MET A 364 8.09 -3.09 -9.72
N GLY A 365 8.97 -2.55 -8.89
CA GLY A 365 10.41 -2.78 -8.89
C GLY A 365 10.90 -3.58 -7.67
N PRO A 366 10.45 -4.84 -7.47
CA PRO A 366 10.95 -5.65 -6.38
C PRO A 366 12.45 -5.93 -6.53
N SER A 367 13.10 -6.11 -5.38
CA SER A 367 14.47 -6.59 -5.30
C SER A 367 14.58 -7.74 -4.29
N ARG A 368 15.56 -8.60 -4.49
CA ARG A 368 15.94 -9.65 -3.53
C ARG A 368 17.21 -9.21 -2.82
N ASP A 369 17.08 -8.88 -1.55
CA ASP A 369 18.20 -8.49 -0.70
C ASP A 369 18.52 -9.53 0.37
N HIS A 370 19.78 -9.53 0.81
CA HIS A 370 20.24 -10.42 1.85
C HIS A 370 19.63 -10.02 3.21
N PRO A 371 18.80 -10.87 3.85
CA PRO A 371 18.03 -10.46 5.03
C PRO A 371 18.86 -10.09 6.26
N LEU A 372 20.17 -10.39 6.29
CA LEU A 372 21.06 -10.04 7.41
C LEU A 372 21.92 -8.79 7.16
N THR A 373 22.11 -8.40 5.90
CA THR A 373 23.10 -7.36 5.50
C THR A 373 22.50 -6.25 4.66
N GLY A 374 21.38 -6.49 3.98
CA GLY A 374 20.76 -5.55 3.05
C GLY A 374 21.48 -5.47 1.70
N GLN A 375 22.34 -6.42 1.33
CA GLN A 375 22.90 -6.43 -0.03
C GLN A 375 21.83 -6.86 -1.03
N ILE A 376 21.53 -6.02 -2.01
CA ILE A 376 20.69 -6.38 -3.16
C ILE A 376 21.50 -7.27 -4.11
N PHE A 377 20.91 -8.38 -4.54
CA PHE A 377 21.53 -9.35 -5.45
C PHE A 377 20.94 -9.30 -6.85
N ASP A 378 19.62 -9.15 -6.95
CA ASP A 378 18.90 -9.01 -8.20
C ASP A 378 17.65 -8.14 -8.00
N ALA A 379 17.14 -7.60 -9.09
CA ALA A 379 15.87 -6.91 -9.15
C ALA A 379 15.24 -7.08 -10.55
N ASP A 380 13.92 -7.20 -10.59
CA ASP A 380 13.16 -7.34 -11.83
C ASP A 380 11.98 -6.38 -11.82
N ILE A 381 11.96 -5.43 -12.75
CA ILE A 381 10.86 -4.49 -12.88
C ILE A 381 9.76 -5.14 -13.73
N VAL A 382 8.56 -5.18 -13.18
CA VAL A 382 7.36 -5.64 -13.88
C VAL A 382 6.50 -4.43 -14.21
N PHE A 383 6.26 -4.20 -15.49
CA PHE A 383 5.40 -3.12 -15.99
C PHE A 383 4.22 -3.71 -16.75
N ASP A 384 3.00 -3.40 -16.31
CA ASP A 384 1.78 -3.84 -17.01
C ASP A 384 1.43 -2.90 -18.17
N ASP A 385 1.22 -3.47 -19.36
CA ASP A 385 0.76 -2.79 -20.58
C ASP A 385 -0.52 -1.98 -20.35
N SER A 386 -1.37 -2.43 -19.42
CA SER A 386 -2.58 -1.73 -19.03
C SER A 386 -2.28 -0.38 -18.41
N MET A 387 -1.08 -0.12 -17.88
CA MET A 387 -0.65 1.23 -17.48
C MET A 387 -0.62 2.17 -18.69
N ALA A 388 0.01 1.72 -19.78
CA ALA A 388 0.09 2.46 -21.04
C ALA A 388 -1.24 2.48 -21.81
N ARG A 389 -2.28 1.79 -21.30
CA ARG A 389 -3.66 1.84 -21.81
C ARG A 389 -4.65 2.38 -20.79
N ALA A 390 -4.24 2.65 -19.56
CA ALA A 390 -5.14 2.89 -18.43
C ALA A 390 -5.97 4.14 -18.70
N TYR A 391 -5.38 5.15 -19.35
CA TYR A 391 -6.07 6.35 -19.78
C TYR A 391 -7.20 6.08 -20.80
N VAL A 392 -7.15 4.98 -21.56
CA VAL A 392 -8.24 4.53 -22.46
C VAL A 392 -9.29 3.74 -21.68
N ALA A 393 -8.85 2.84 -20.80
CA ALA A 393 -9.73 1.93 -20.06
C ALA A 393 -10.50 2.62 -18.92
N SER A 394 -9.84 3.47 -18.11
CA SER A 394 -10.50 4.29 -17.08
C SER A 394 -11.46 5.30 -17.69
N TYR A 395 -11.14 5.85 -18.86
CA TYR A 395 -12.07 6.66 -19.63
C TYR A 395 -13.37 5.93 -20.03
N GLN A 396 -13.38 4.59 -20.03
CA GLN A 396 -14.57 3.76 -20.27
C GLN A 396 -15.23 3.27 -18.97
N ARG A 397 -14.72 3.61 -17.77
CA ARG A 397 -15.28 3.18 -16.48
C ARG A 397 -15.69 4.40 -15.66
N LEU A 398 -16.84 4.34 -15.00
CA LEU A 398 -17.18 5.25 -13.89
C LEU A 398 -16.45 4.81 -12.62
N SER A 399 -15.13 4.57 -12.69
CA SER A 399 -14.36 4.33 -11.46
C SER A 399 -13.96 5.68 -10.90
N GLY A 400 -14.41 5.98 -9.68
CA GLY A 400 -13.74 6.98 -8.86
C GLY A 400 -12.25 6.65 -8.87
N GLY A 401 -11.41 7.66 -9.07
CA GLY A 401 -9.97 7.48 -8.92
C GLY A 401 -9.64 6.87 -7.58
N ASP A 402 -8.38 6.48 -7.41
CA ASP A 402 -7.81 6.25 -6.09
C ASP A 402 -7.87 7.57 -5.31
N THR A 403 -9.05 7.91 -4.79
CA THR A 403 -9.24 9.04 -3.90
C THR A 403 -8.42 8.73 -2.66
N SER A 404 -7.90 9.77 -2.01
CA SER A 404 -7.31 9.66 -0.67
C SER A 404 -8.18 8.83 0.30
N TRP A 405 -9.49 8.73 0.04
CA TRP A 405 -10.41 7.84 0.71
C TRP A 405 -10.29 6.37 0.27
N ARG A 406 -9.58 5.57 1.06
CA ARG A 406 -9.58 4.10 0.95
C ARG A 406 -10.41 3.46 2.06
N PRO A 407 -11.63 2.97 1.78
CA PRO A 407 -12.42 2.22 2.77
C PRO A 407 -11.78 0.88 3.18
N PHE A 408 -10.66 0.50 2.54
CA PHE A 408 -9.88 -0.70 2.82
C PHE A 408 -8.66 -0.49 3.72
N GLU A 409 -8.41 0.73 4.22
CA GLU A 409 -7.35 0.93 5.22
C GLU A 409 -7.72 0.21 6.53
N PRO A 410 -6.87 -0.70 7.04
CA PRO A 410 -7.20 -1.50 8.23
C PRO A 410 -7.56 -0.66 9.45
N VAL A 411 -6.95 0.52 9.59
CA VAL A 411 -7.21 1.42 10.73
C VAL A 411 -8.55 2.15 10.58
N VAL A 412 -8.94 2.52 9.36
CA VAL A 412 -10.26 3.13 9.08
C VAL A 412 -11.36 2.09 9.30
N GLN A 413 -11.15 0.85 8.86
CA GLN A 413 -12.08 -0.26 9.13
C GLN A 413 -12.22 -0.55 10.62
N GLU A 414 -11.10 -0.60 11.35
CA GLU A 414 -11.09 -0.81 12.80
C GLU A 414 -11.78 0.35 13.54
N PHE A 415 -11.58 1.59 13.08
CA PHE A 415 -12.29 2.75 13.61
C PHE A 415 -13.80 2.60 13.45
N PHE A 416 -14.31 2.29 12.26
CA PHE A 416 -15.76 2.12 12.05
C PHE A 416 -16.32 0.88 12.76
N ARG A 417 -15.52 -0.20 12.88
CA ARG A 417 -15.90 -1.40 13.65
C ARG A 417 -16.09 -1.09 15.13
N SER A 418 -15.22 -0.25 15.69
CA SER A 418 -15.26 0.16 17.10
C SER A 418 -16.16 1.37 17.35
N ASN A 419 -16.53 2.12 16.30
CA ASN A 419 -17.35 3.35 16.38
C ASN A 419 -18.46 3.35 15.31
N PRO A 420 -19.41 2.38 15.32
CA PRO A 420 -20.41 2.22 14.26
C PRO A 420 -21.37 3.42 14.10
N GLN A 421 -21.52 4.26 15.14
CA GLN A 421 -22.30 5.50 15.07
C GLN A 421 -21.75 6.51 14.06
N TRP A 422 -20.44 6.45 13.75
CA TRP A 422 -19.82 7.29 12.73
C TRP A 422 -20.07 6.79 11.31
N LEU A 423 -20.58 5.56 11.16
CA LEU A 423 -20.91 4.94 9.88
C LEU A 423 -22.42 5.04 9.57
N TYR A 424 -23.26 4.83 10.59
CA TYR A 424 -24.72 4.73 10.48
C TYR A 424 -25.37 6.00 9.90
N ARG A 425 -26.17 5.84 8.83
CA ARG A 425 -26.92 6.84 8.03
C ARG A 425 -26.10 7.80 7.19
N SER A 426 -24.77 7.64 7.13
CA SER A 426 -23.95 8.45 6.24
C SER A 426 -24.30 8.21 4.75
N PRO A 427 -24.16 9.20 3.86
CA PRO A 427 -24.15 8.96 2.42
C PRO A 427 -23.11 7.89 2.03
N ILE A 428 -22.02 7.82 2.79
CA ILE A 428 -21.03 6.76 2.71
C ILE A 428 -21.63 5.39 3.03
N GLU A 429 -22.58 5.20 3.96
CA GLU A 429 -23.27 3.91 4.18
C GLU A 429 -24.14 3.50 2.97
N LYS A 430 -24.61 4.46 2.16
CA LYS A 430 -25.33 4.16 0.91
C LYS A 430 -24.38 3.84 -0.25
N LEU A 431 -23.19 4.45 -0.25
CA LEU A 431 -22.10 4.22 -1.20
C LEU A 431 -21.22 3.01 -0.84
N LEU A 432 -21.13 2.68 0.44
CA LEU A 432 -20.58 1.45 1.01
C LEU A 432 -21.69 0.43 0.87
N PRO A 433 -21.65 -0.37 -0.18
CA PRO A 433 -22.86 -1.01 -0.59
C PRO A 433 -23.33 -2.01 0.48
N ASN A 434 -24.58 -1.87 0.93
CA ASN A 434 -25.42 -3.04 1.20
C ASN A 434 -25.77 -3.78 -0.10
N VAL A 435 -25.19 -3.40 -1.25
CA VAL A 435 -24.96 -4.32 -2.35
C VAL A 435 -23.95 -5.36 -1.84
N LYS A 436 -24.47 -6.48 -1.35
CA LYS A 436 -23.77 -7.74 -1.57
C LYS A 436 -23.58 -7.90 -3.08
N LEU A 437 -22.42 -7.47 -3.56
CA LEU A 437 -21.77 -8.06 -4.70
C LEU A 437 -20.29 -8.12 -4.33
N GLN A 438 -19.94 -9.17 -3.60
CA GLN A 438 -19.03 -10.17 -4.14
C GLN A 438 -19.00 -11.37 -3.19
N ASN A 439 -19.73 -12.42 -3.59
CA ASN A 439 -19.23 -13.78 -3.40
C ASN A 439 -18.09 -14.06 -4.40
N ASP A 440 -17.49 -13.04 -5.04
CA ASP A 440 -16.38 -13.25 -5.96
C ASP A 440 -15.13 -13.58 -5.13
N PRO A 441 -14.70 -14.84 -5.14
CA PRO A 441 -13.56 -15.26 -4.36
C PRO A 441 -12.25 -14.64 -4.86
N ASP A 442 -12.22 -14.00 -6.04
CA ASP A 442 -11.02 -13.31 -6.52
C ASP A 442 -10.81 -11.97 -5.81
N GLU A 443 -11.88 -11.24 -5.51
CA GLU A 443 -11.77 -9.99 -4.75
C GLU A 443 -11.48 -10.25 -3.26
N GLU A 444 -12.08 -11.29 -2.68
CA GLU A 444 -11.76 -11.74 -1.32
C GLU A 444 -10.27 -12.15 -1.24
N PHE A 445 -9.79 -12.93 -2.21
CA PHE A 445 -8.39 -13.29 -2.32
C PHE A 445 -7.48 -12.07 -2.43
N ARG A 446 -7.84 -11.09 -3.29
CA ARG A 446 -7.08 -9.85 -3.47
C ARG A 446 -6.96 -9.07 -2.16
N SER A 447 -8.09 -8.90 -1.46
CA SER A 447 -8.15 -8.16 -0.20
C SER A 447 -7.31 -8.82 0.88
N ASN A 448 -7.38 -10.16 0.99
CA ASN A 448 -6.56 -10.91 1.94
C ASN A 448 -5.08 -10.89 1.58
N LEU A 449 -4.72 -10.96 0.30
CA LEU A 449 -3.34 -10.80 -0.18
C LEU A 449 -2.79 -9.43 0.20
N MET A 450 -3.52 -8.36 -0.09
CA MET A 450 -3.10 -6.99 0.29
C MET A 450 -2.91 -6.85 1.80
N ALA A 451 -3.85 -7.38 2.59
CA ALA A 451 -3.73 -7.38 4.05
C ALA A 451 -2.52 -8.21 4.54
N HIS A 452 -2.21 -9.33 3.89
CA HIS A 452 -1.05 -10.17 4.20
C HIS A 452 0.26 -9.42 3.90
N MET A 453 0.36 -8.81 2.72
CA MET A 453 1.53 -8.03 2.30
C MET A 453 1.76 -6.82 3.22
N PHE A 454 0.70 -6.08 3.56
CA PHE A 454 0.75 -4.95 4.50
C PHE A 454 1.28 -5.37 5.88
N LYS A 455 0.77 -6.48 6.45
CA LYS A 455 1.24 -7.02 7.74
C LYS A 455 2.71 -7.41 7.75
N ARG A 456 3.30 -7.68 6.58
CA ARG A 456 4.71 -8.03 6.42
C ARG A 456 5.60 -6.85 6.03
N GLY A 457 5.06 -5.62 6.05
CA GLY A 457 5.81 -4.42 5.68
C GLY A 457 6.19 -4.38 4.20
N ARG A 458 5.42 -5.05 3.34
CA ARG A 458 5.59 -5.08 1.89
C ARG A 458 4.38 -4.42 1.21
N PRO A 459 4.07 -3.14 1.48
CA PRO A 459 2.95 -2.47 0.83
C PRO A 459 3.16 -2.50 -0.69
N VAL A 460 2.07 -2.67 -1.44
CA VAL A 460 2.12 -2.71 -2.90
C VAL A 460 2.22 -1.28 -3.44
N CYS A 461 3.09 -1.06 -4.44
CA CYS A 461 3.09 0.18 -5.20
C CYS A 461 1.76 0.29 -5.96
N GLU A 462 0.90 1.19 -5.51
CA GLU A 462 -0.38 1.50 -6.15
C GLU A 462 -0.32 2.82 -6.95
N CYS A 463 0.89 3.36 -7.18
CA CYS A 463 1.15 4.56 -7.99
C CYS A 463 0.32 4.54 -9.27
N ALA A 464 0.28 3.38 -9.91
CA ALA A 464 -0.41 3.12 -11.14
C ALA A 464 -1.93 3.32 -11.11
N ALA A 465 -2.60 2.93 -10.04
CA ALA A 465 -4.05 3.00 -9.93
C ALA A 465 -4.51 4.46 -9.79
N GLY A 466 -3.85 5.24 -8.93
CA GLY A 466 -4.12 6.66 -8.84
C GLY A 466 -3.58 7.46 -10.04
N MET A 467 -2.42 7.08 -10.60
CA MET A 467 -1.90 7.67 -11.84
C MET A 467 -2.89 7.45 -12.99
N ALA A 468 -3.51 6.27 -13.13
CA ALA A 468 -4.55 6.04 -14.12
C ALA A 468 -5.69 7.07 -14.02
N SER A 469 -6.10 7.44 -12.81
CA SER A 469 -7.12 8.48 -12.59
C SER A 469 -6.62 9.89 -12.91
N GLN A 470 -5.36 10.20 -12.62
CA GLN A 470 -4.71 11.45 -13.02
C GLN A 470 -4.64 11.57 -14.55
N LEU A 471 -4.27 10.48 -15.21
CA LEU A 471 -4.18 10.40 -16.67
C LEU A 471 -5.55 10.45 -17.35
N GLU A 472 -6.60 9.92 -16.72
CA GLU A 472 -7.96 10.06 -17.21
C GLU A 472 -8.38 11.55 -17.24
N PHE A 473 -8.18 12.25 -16.13
CA PHE A 473 -8.48 13.69 -16.06
C PHE A 473 -7.61 14.49 -17.02
N ALA A 474 -6.32 14.17 -17.11
CA ALA A 474 -5.43 14.79 -18.08
C ALA A 474 -5.86 14.54 -19.52
N GLY A 475 -6.29 13.31 -19.84
CA GLY A 475 -6.80 12.93 -21.15
C GLY A 475 -8.09 13.68 -21.52
N ILE A 476 -8.99 13.88 -20.56
CA ILE A 476 -10.19 14.72 -20.71
C ILE A 476 -9.79 16.17 -21.01
N ALA A 477 -8.88 16.73 -20.22
CA ALA A 477 -8.45 18.12 -20.35
C ALA A 477 -7.68 18.38 -21.64
N MET A 478 -6.87 17.42 -22.10
CA MET A 478 -6.15 17.48 -23.38
C MET A 478 -7.10 17.43 -24.58
N GLU A 479 -8.12 16.59 -24.52
CA GLU A 479 -9.12 16.51 -25.58
C GLU A 479 -9.94 17.79 -25.70
N ALA A 480 -10.34 18.38 -24.57
CA ALA A 480 -11.00 19.69 -24.55
C ALA A 480 -10.13 20.80 -25.18
N LYS A 481 -8.80 20.63 -25.23
CA LYS A 481 -7.86 21.53 -25.92
C LYS A 481 -7.69 21.20 -27.42
N GLY A 482 -8.35 20.17 -27.94
CA GLY A 482 -8.17 19.68 -29.30
C GLY A 482 -6.84 18.94 -29.52
N LEU A 483 -6.16 18.54 -28.44
CA LEU A 483 -4.92 17.77 -28.50
C LEU A 483 -5.24 16.27 -28.47
N GLY A 484 -4.60 15.49 -29.34
CA GLY A 484 -4.83 14.04 -29.45
C GLY A 484 -4.43 13.29 -28.17
N ARG A 485 -5.25 12.32 -27.76
CA ARG A 485 -5.17 11.62 -26.46
C ARG A 485 -4.05 10.57 -26.35
N THR A 486 -3.25 10.39 -27.40
CA THR A 486 -2.35 9.24 -27.58
C THR A 486 -1.00 9.61 -28.20
N ASP A 487 -0.51 10.81 -27.96
CA ASP A 487 0.84 11.17 -28.42
C ASP A 487 1.86 10.25 -27.73
N GLU A 488 2.81 9.73 -28.50
CA GLU A 488 3.91 8.90 -27.99
C GLU A 488 4.73 9.69 -26.97
N ASP A 489 4.84 11.02 -27.13
CA ASP A 489 5.55 11.88 -26.19
C ASP A 489 4.85 11.94 -24.82
N PHE A 490 3.52 12.00 -24.78
CA PHE A 490 2.75 12.00 -23.53
C PHE A 490 2.93 10.69 -22.77
N ILE A 491 2.63 9.56 -23.40
CA ILE A 491 2.73 8.24 -22.78
C ILE A 491 4.19 7.91 -22.45
N GLY A 492 5.11 8.31 -23.33
CA GLY A 492 6.54 8.12 -23.16
C GLY A 492 7.10 8.82 -21.94
N GLN A 493 6.72 10.07 -21.69
CA GLN A 493 7.13 10.82 -20.49
C GLN A 493 6.66 10.12 -19.20
N ILE A 494 5.41 9.63 -19.18
CA ILE A 494 4.84 8.90 -18.04
C ILE A 494 5.58 7.57 -17.82
N ILE A 495 5.81 6.80 -18.89
CA ILE A 495 6.60 5.56 -18.80
C ILE A 495 7.98 5.86 -18.24
N LYS A 496 8.65 6.93 -18.71
CA LYS A 496 9.96 7.32 -18.19
C LYS A 496 9.91 7.62 -16.69
N GLU A 497 8.95 8.42 -16.22
CA GLU A 497 8.83 8.74 -14.79
C GLU A 497 8.56 7.50 -13.93
N ILE A 498 7.63 6.63 -14.34
CA ILE A 498 7.35 5.39 -13.63
C ILE A 498 8.59 4.49 -13.62
N VAL A 499 9.32 4.39 -14.73
CA VAL A 499 10.57 3.61 -14.77
C VAL A 499 11.62 4.21 -13.83
N MET A 500 11.76 5.53 -13.76
CA MET A 500 12.64 6.17 -12.77
C MET A 500 12.23 5.81 -11.33
N HIS A 501 10.94 5.82 -11.04
CA HIS A 501 10.36 5.44 -9.74
C HIS A 501 10.66 3.98 -9.37
N GLU A 502 10.35 3.04 -10.26
CA GLU A 502 10.58 1.60 -10.00
C GLU A 502 12.06 1.28 -9.86
N VAL A 503 12.93 1.92 -10.64
CA VAL A 503 14.38 1.79 -10.45
C VAL A 503 14.81 2.31 -9.08
N GLY A 504 14.21 3.39 -8.58
CA GLY A 504 14.46 3.87 -7.22
C GLY A 504 14.21 2.80 -6.14
N HIS A 505 13.11 2.04 -6.26
CA HIS A 505 12.87 0.88 -5.39
C HIS A 505 13.93 -0.21 -5.56
N CYS A 506 14.32 -0.52 -6.80
CA CYS A 506 15.40 -1.47 -7.07
C CYS A 506 16.78 -1.00 -6.57
N LEU A 507 16.96 0.30 -6.31
CA LEU A 507 18.16 0.87 -5.68
C LEU A 507 18.09 0.88 -4.14
N GLY A 508 16.94 0.48 -3.58
CA GLY A 508 16.68 0.36 -2.15
C GLY A 508 15.85 1.50 -1.55
N LEU A 509 15.33 2.44 -2.36
CA LEU A 509 14.60 3.60 -1.86
C LEU A 509 13.13 3.29 -1.57
N ARG A 510 12.60 3.89 -0.50
CA ARG A 510 11.17 3.95 -0.19
C ARG A 510 10.52 5.14 -0.88
N HIS A 511 9.19 5.14 -0.92
CA HIS A 511 8.42 6.31 -1.32
C HIS A 511 8.76 7.56 -0.50
N ASN A 512 8.72 8.72 -1.14
CA ASN A 512 8.83 10.04 -0.53
C ASN A 512 7.64 10.94 -0.94
N PHE A 513 6.58 10.97 -0.14
CA PHE A 513 5.34 11.71 -0.39
C PHE A 513 5.37 13.19 0.00
N LYS A 514 6.56 13.72 0.34
CA LYS A 514 6.77 15.17 0.55
C LYS A 514 7.43 15.84 -0.65
N ALA A 515 7.79 15.08 -1.68
CA ALA A 515 8.62 15.58 -2.76
C ALA A 515 7.85 16.53 -3.67
N SER A 516 6.54 16.34 -3.81
CA SER A 516 5.63 17.25 -4.52
C SER A 516 5.59 18.67 -3.92
N ALA A 517 5.86 18.82 -2.63
CA ALA A 517 5.80 20.09 -1.88
C ALA A 517 7.10 20.94 -1.96
N TRP A 518 8.02 20.60 -2.87
CA TRP A 518 9.32 21.29 -2.96
C TRP A 518 9.22 22.71 -3.51
N LEU A 519 8.74 22.92 -4.74
CA LEU A 519 8.78 24.20 -5.45
C LEU A 519 7.44 24.94 -5.38
N PRO A 520 7.40 26.29 -5.41
CA PRO A 520 6.16 27.01 -5.66
C PRO A 520 5.67 26.77 -7.10
N MET A 521 4.36 26.95 -7.34
CA MET A 521 3.73 26.66 -8.65
C MET A 521 4.37 27.44 -9.81
N GLU A 522 4.80 28.68 -9.55
CA GLU A 522 5.43 29.54 -10.56
C GLU A 522 6.80 28.99 -11.02
N GLU A 523 7.57 28.37 -10.11
CA GLU A 523 8.84 27.71 -10.43
C GLU A 523 8.62 26.34 -11.09
N ILE A 524 7.57 25.61 -10.70
CA ILE A 524 7.20 24.32 -11.31
C ILE A 524 6.96 24.49 -12.82
N GLU A 525 6.19 25.48 -13.26
CA GLU A 525 5.94 25.72 -14.69
C GLU A 525 7.26 25.99 -15.43
N ALA A 526 8.18 26.77 -14.84
CA ALA A 526 9.48 27.12 -15.42
C ALA A 526 10.42 25.91 -15.51
N HIS A 527 10.58 25.14 -14.43
CA HIS A 527 11.40 23.93 -14.38
C HIS A 527 10.91 22.90 -15.39
N THR A 528 9.59 22.69 -15.45
CA THR A 528 8.97 21.75 -16.38
C THR A 528 9.25 22.13 -17.84
N ALA A 529 9.15 23.43 -18.17
CA ALA A 529 9.48 23.94 -19.50
C ALA A 529 10.97 23.77 -19.85
N ALA A 530 11.87 23.94 -18.88
CA ALA A 530 13.32 23.76 -19.05
C ALA A 530 13.76 22.27 -19.10
N GLY A 531 12.90 21.35 -18.61
CA GLY A 531 13.27 19.94 -18.44
C GLY A 531 14.10 19.66 -17.19
N GLU A 532 14.05 20.58 -16.23
CA GLU A 532 14.62 20.43 -14.90
C GLU A 532 13.65 19.67 -13.98
N ALA A 533 14.16 19.14 -12.87
CA ALA A 533 13.33 18.50 -11.86
C ALA A 533 12.37 19.53 -11.28
N ASN A 534 11.08 19.22 -11.28
CA ASN A 534 10.01 20.06 -10.71
C ASN A 534 9.46 19.51 -9.39
N VAL A 535 9.99 18.37 -8.92
CA VAL A 535 9.66 17.70 -7.66
C VAL A 535 10.95 17.31 -6.95
N GLY A 536 10.89 17.19 -5.62
CA GLY A 536 12.05 16.85 -4.80
C GLY A 536 12.61 15.46 -5.12
N SER A 537 11.75 14.51 -5.51
CA SER A 537 12.06 13.11 -5.74
C SER A 537 11.07 12.50 -6.74
N VAL A 538 11.53 11.56 -7.56
CA VAL A 538 10.64 10.68 -8.35
C VAL A 538 9.95 9.62 -7.49
N MET A 539 10.34 9.45 -6.22
CA MET A 539 9.75 8.48 -5.29
C MET A 539 8.40 8.93 -4.70
N ASP A 540 7.85 10.05 -5.15
CA ASP A 540 6.49 10.49 -4.86
C ASP A 540 5.50 9.95 -5.91
N TYR A 541 4.20 10.07 -5.66
CA TYR A 541 3.14 9.88 -6.65
C TYR A 541 2.72 11.24 -7.19
N ASN A 542 3.44 11.72 -8.20
CA ASN A 542 3.22 13.04 -8.78
C ASN A 542 1.94 13.10 -9.63
N PRO A 543 1.17 14.20 -9.61
CA PRO A 543 0.05 14.39 -10.52
C PRO A 543 0.52 14.77 -11.93
N ALA A 544 -0.32 14.52 -12.93
CA ALA A 544 -0.06 14.99 -14.29
C ALA A 544 -0.29 16.51 -14.39
N ILE A 545 0.66 17.22 -14.98
CA ILE A 545 0.61 18.67 -15.19
C ILE A 545 -0.10 18.96 -16.51
N VAL A 546 -1.30 19.52 -16.44
CA VAL A 546 -2.09 19.92 -17.61
C VAL A 546 -2.27 21.42 -17.64
N ALA A 547 -1.68 22.09 -18.64
CA ALA A 547 -1.86 23.53 -18.77
C ALA A 547 -3.32 23.88 -19.12
N VAL A 548 -3.85 24.94 -18.51
CA VAL A 548 -5.17 25.51 -18.83
C VAL A 548 -5.29 25.80 -20.33
N ARG A 549 -6.50 25.69 -20.89
CA ARG A 549 -6.78 25.93 -22.31
C ARG A 549 -6.24 27.30 -22.75
N GLY A 550 -5.60 27.36 -23.91
CA GLY A 550 -4.95 28.56 -24.44
C GLY A 550 -3.48 28.77 -24.01
N LYS A 551 -2.98 28.04 -23.01
CA LYS A 551 -1.55 28.01 -22.66
C LYS A 551 -0.81 26.86 -23.36
N LYS A 552 0.48 27.08 -23.66
CA LYS A 552 1.38 26.03 -24.17
C LYS A 552 1.52 24.94 -23.11
N GLN A 553 1.34 23.69 -23.52
CA GLN A 553 1.50 22.52 -22.67
C GLN A 553 3.01 22.32 -22.36
N PRO A 554 3.45 22.34 -21.09
CA PRO A 554 4.79 21.91 -20.71
C PRO A 554 4.87 20.37 -20.69
N SER A 555 5.98 19.80 -20.23
CA SER A 555 6.03 18.37 -19.91
C SER A 555 4.94 17.98 -18.91
N PHE A 556 4.39 16.78 -19.06
CA PHE A 556 3.25 16.33 -18.25
C PHE A 556 3.68 15.86 -16.87
N VAL A 557 4.93 15.45 -16.75
CA VAL A 557 5.53 14.89 -15.55
C VAL A 557 6.98 15.35 -15.45
N THR A 558 7.62 15.06 -14.32
CA THR A 558 9.05 15.32 -14.17
C THR A 558 9.86 14.47 -15.15
N ARG A 559 10.90 15.05 -15.77
CA ARG A 559 11.71 14.35 -16.79
C ARG A 559 13.07 13.86 -16.28
N THR A 560 13.40 14.16 -15.04
CA THR A 560 14.69 13.90 -14.40
C THR A 560 14.53 13.75 -12.90
N ILE A 561 15.49 13.11 -12.24
CA ILE A 561 15.50 12.92 -10.78
C ILE A 561 15.72 14.23 -10.02
N GLY A 562 15.14 14.34 -8.84
CA GLY A 562 15.14 15.55 -8.01
C GLY A 562 16.24 15.59 -6.95
N PRO A 563 16.41 16.71 -6.22
CA PRO A 563 17.47 16.89 -5.22
C PRO A 563 17.51 15.83 -4.13
N TYR A 564 16.35 15.31 -3.69
CA TYR A 564 16.27 14.22 -2.73
C TYR A 564 16.88 12.93 -3.28
N ASP A 565 16.66 12.63 -4.56
CA ASP A 565 17.18 11.42 -5.20
C ASP A 565 18.72 11.43 -5.23
N TYR A 566 19.32 12.57 -5.57
CA TYR A 566 20.77 12.76 -5.49
C TYR A 566 21.28 12.55 -4.06
N TRP A 567 20.60 13.14 -3.07
CA TRP A 567 20.98 13.07 -1.67
C TRP A 567 20.85 11.66 -1.08
N ALA A 568 19.77 10.94 -1.42
CA ALA A 568 19.55 9.57 -0.98
C ALA A 568 20.64 8.65 -1.55
N ILE A 569 20.92 8.73 -2.85
CA ILE A 569 22.02 7.96 -3.48
C ILE A 569 23.38 8.35 -2.89
N GLU A 570 23.61 9.62 -2.58
CA GLU A 570 24.82 10.06 -1.87
C GLU A 570 24.97 9.33 -0.53
N TYR A 571 23.90 9.27 0.26
CA TYR A 571 23.92 8.53 1.53
C TYR A 571 24.19 7.04 1.33
N GLY A 572 23.56 6.41 0.36
CA GLY A 572 23.69 4.96 0.13
C GLY A 572 25.01 4.52 -0.49
N TYR A 573 25.61 5.35 -1.35
CA TYR A 573 26.65 4.92 -2.27
C TYR A 573 27.92 5.76 -2.24
N ARG A 574 27.95 6.95 -1.62
CA ARG A 574 29.19 7.72 -1.53
C ARG A 574 30.31 6.90 -0.86
N PRO A 575 31.47 6.73 -1.52
CA PRO A 575 32.62 6.08 -0.92
C PRO A 575 33.16 6.88 0.27
N VAL A 576 33.64 6.18 1.28
CA VAL A 576 34.27 6.82 2.44
C VAL A 576 35.63 7.38 2.02
N GLY A 577 35.85 8.67 2.26
CA GLY A 577 37.08 9.36 1.92
C GLY A 577 37.06 10.81 2.40
N ALA A 578 38.13 11.55 2.11
CA ALA A 578 38.17 12.99 2.40
C ALA A 578 36.97 13.71 1.75
N PRO A 579 36.33 14.68 2.43
CA PRO A 579 36.75 15.33 3.68
C PRO A 579 36.25 14.65 4.97
N TYR A 580 35.71 13.44 4.90
CA TYR A 580 35.11 12.76 6.06
C TYR A 580 36.15 12.01 6.88
N LYS A 581 35.97 12.01 8.21
CA LYS A 581 36.87 11.31 9.16
C LYS A 581 36.65 9.80 9.22
N GLY A 582 35.52 9.33 8.68
CA GLY A 582 35.06 7.95 8.70
C GLY A 582 33.61 7.87 8.22
N GLU A 583 33.06 6.65 8.14
CA GLU A 583 31.71 6.44 7.63
C GLU A 583 30.64 7.11 8.51
N ASP A 584 30.73 6.99 9.85
CA ASP A 584 29.77 7.62 10.75
C ASP A 584 29.74 9.15 10.63
N ASP A 585 30.91 9.80 10.48
CA ASP A 585 31.02 11.24 10.25
C ASP A 585 30.41 11.64 8.89
N MET A 586 30.66 10.85 7.86
CA MET A 586 30.10 11.04 6.52
C MET A 586 28.57 10.93 6.54
N LEU A 587 28.04 9.80 7.02
CA LEU A 587 26.61 9.54 7.06
C LEU A 587 25.89 10.57 7.95
N GLY A 588 26.48 10.95 9.08
CA GLY A 588 25.93 11.98 9.96
C GLY A 588 25.83 13.35 9.28
N LYS A 589 26.86 13.78 8.56
CA LYS A 589 26.87 15.05 7.80
C LYS A 589 25.91 15.03 6.62
N ILE A 590 25.88 13.95 5.85
CA ILE A 590 24.95 13.80 4.73
C ILE A 590 23.51 13.84 5.27
N ALA A 591 23.17 12.98 6.23
CA ALA A 591 21.80 12.93 6.77
C ALA A 591 21.39 14.21 7.52
N GLY A 592 22.34 14.97 8.07
CA GLY A 592 22.09 16.27 8.71
C GLY A 592 21.57 17.35 7.75
N ARG A 593 21.65 17.14 6.45
CA ARG A 593 21.15 18.07 5.42
C ARG A 593 19.64 18.04 5.23
N VAL A 594 18.90 17.22 5.97
CA VAL A 594 17.44 17.02 5.83
C VAL A 594 16.59 18.30 5.80
N ALA A 595 17.09 19.41 6.36
CA ALA A 595 16.41 20.72 6.33
C ALA A 595 16.70 21.56 5.06
N GLU A 596 17.56 21.09 4.15
CA GLU A 596 17.77 21.72 2.83
C GLU A 596 16.51 21.58 1.97
N ALA A 597 16.22 22.61 1.18
CA ALA A 597 15.03 22.65 0.35
C ALA A 597 15.00 21.46 -0.64
N GLY A 598 13.92 20.69 -0.62
CA GLY A 598 13.73 19.54 -1.49
C GLY A 598 14.27 18.22 -0.92
N LEU A 599 14.80 18.20 0.30
CA LEU A 599 15.27 16.98 0.99
C LEU A 599 14.28 16.45 2.04
N ASP A 600 13.09 17.05 2.11
CA ASP A 600 12.01 16.61 2.98
C ASP A 600 11.60 15.16 2.70
N TYR A 601 11.30 14.42 3.76
CA TYR A 601 10.96 13.00 3.66
C TYR A 601 9.63 12.70 4.35
N GLY A 602 8.73 12.03 3.65
CA GLY A 602 7.45 11.44 4.12
C GLY A 602 7.24 10.07 3.49
N THR A 603 6.94 9.02 4.25
CA THR A 603 6.80 7.65 3.71
C THR A 603 5.35 7.16 3.71
N ASP A 604 5.08 5.92 3.30
CA ASP A 604 3.74 5.35 3.16
C ASP A 604 2.89 5.54 4.42
N GLU A 605 3.49 5.31 5.59
CA GLU A 605 2.83 5.45 6.88
C GLU A 605 2.45 6.91 7.22
N ASP A 606 3.04 7.90 6.54
CA ASP A 606 2.73 9.32 6.69
C ASP A 606 1.63 9.81 5.74
N THR A 607 1.04 8.92 4.92
CA THR A 607 -0.02 9.26 3.94
C THR A 607 -1.39 8.68 4.26
N MET A 608 -1.54 8.00 5.40
CA MET A 608 -2.81 7.39 5.81
C MET A 608 -3.88 8.45 6.05
N SER A 609 -4.95 8.41 5.26
CA SER A 609 -6.05 9.37 5.32
C SER A 609 -6.75 9.36 6.68
N PHE A 610 -7.29 10.52 7.10
CA PHE A 610 -7.89 10.79 8.42
C PHE A 610 -6.94 10.81 9.63
N ILE A 611 -5.82 10.09 9.57
CA ILE A 611 -4.94 9.89 10.74
C ILE A 611 -3.65 10.69 10.62
N SER A 612 -3.04 10.70 9.43
CA SER A 612 -1.75 11.34 9.23
C SER A 612 -1.88 12.86 9.28
N PRO A 613 -1.16 13.53 10.20
CA PRO A 613 -1.44 14.94 10.48
C PRO A 613 -0.78 15.91 9.50
N ASP A 614 0.19 15.45 8.71
CA ASP A 614 1.00 16.30 7.85
C ASP A 614 0.28 16.62 6.54
N PRO A 615 -0.07 17.89 6.27
CA PRO A 615 -0.75 18.28 5.04
C PRO A 615 0.18 18.35 3.81
N TYR A 616 1.49 18.17 3.97
CA TYR A 616 2.46 18.11 2.87
C TYR A 616 2.88 16.69 2.50
N SER A 617 2.30 15.68 3.17
CA SER A 617 2.50 14.27 2.87
C SER A 617 1.22 13.72 2.23
N ASN A 618 1.04 13.99 0.93
CA ASN A 618 -0.10 13.52 0.13
C ASN A 618 0.38 12.74 -1.09
N ARG A 619 -0.55 12.03 -1.72
CA ARG A 619 -0.38 11.47 -3.05
C ARG A 619 -1.11 12.39 -4.03
N TYR A 620 -0.50 12.68 -5.17
CA TYR A 620 -1.07 13.46 -6.27
C TYR A 620 -1.38 14.93 -5.96
N ASP A 621 -0.80 15.51 -4.91
CA ASP A 621 -0.74 16.96 -4.74
C ASP A 621 0.50 17.53 -5.43
N MET A 622 0.59 18.86 -5.52
CA MET A 622 1.74 19.51 -6.13
C MET A 622 1.96 20.90 -5.53
N GLY A 623 3.23 21.27 -5.41
CA GLY A 623 3.66 22.60 -5.05
C GLY A 623 3.73 22.86 -3.55
N ARG A 624 4.65 23.75 -3.16
CA ARG A 624 4.86 24.19 -1.77
C ARG A 624 3.63 24.89 -1.19
N ASP A 625 2.76 25.44 -2.04
CA ASP A 625 1.46 25.98 -1.63
C ASP A 625 0.33 25.15 -2.25
N VAL A 626 -0.03 24.08 -1.54
CA VAL A 626 -1.07 23.13 -1.94
C VAL A 626 -2.43 23.82 -2.16
N ILE A 627 -2.71 24.93 -1.46
CA ILE A 627 -3.96 25.70 -1.65
C ILE A 627 -3.96 26.40 -3.01
N LYS A 628 -2.82 26.98 -3.43
CA LYS A 628 -2.68 27.53 -4.79
C LYS A 628 -2.82 26.47 -5.87
N TYR A 629 -2.24 25.28 -5.67
CA TYR A 629 -2.41 24.16 -6.60
C TYR A 629 -3.88 23.73 -6.69
N ALA A 630 -4.58 23.61 -5.56
CA ALA A 630 -6.00 23.30 -5.54
C ALA A 630 -6.83 24.36 -6.27
N GLN A 631 -6.50 25.66 -6.11
CA GLN A 631 -7.14 26.73 -6.87
C GLN A 631 -6.90 26.60 -8.38
N TRP A 632 -5.68 26.28 -8.80
CA TRP A 632 -5.36 26.06 -10.21
C TRP A 632 -6.15 24.90 -10.82
N GLN A 633 -6.32 23.80 -10.09
CA GLN A 633 -7.17 22.67 -10.49
C GLN A 633 -8.67 23.05 -10.50
N MET A 634 -9.12 23.87 -9.56
CA MET A 634 -10.49 24.42 -9.59
C MET A 634 -10.74 25.27 -10.84
N ASP A 635 -9.76 26.09 -11.24
CA ASP A 635 -9.88 26.90 -12.46
C ASP A 635 -9.91 26.04 -13.72
N LEU A 636 -9.08 24.98 -13.78
CA LEU A 636 -9.10 24.00 -14.87
C LEU A 636 -10.45 23.28 -14.96
N THR A 637 -10.95 22.74 -13.85
CA THR A 637 -12.25 22.04 -13.81
C THR A 637 -13.42 22.95 -14.19
N ASN A 638 -13.43 24.21 -13.76
CA ASN A 638 -14.43 25.19 -14.15
C ASN A 638 -14.39 25.48 -15.67
N ASN A 639 -13.19 25.62 -16.24
CA ASN A 639 -13.05 25.80 -17.69
C ASN A 639 -13.58 24.61 -18.47
N LEU A 640 -13.26 23.38 -18.05
CA LEU A 640 -13.74 22.15 -18.71
C LEU A 640 -15.26 21.99 -18.62
N MET A 641 -15.86 22.38 -17.50
CA MET A 641 -17.31 22.28 -17.30
C MET A 641 -18.09 23.28 -18.16
N SER A 642 -17.50 24.43 -18.51
CA SER A 642 -18.22 25.55 -19.16
C SER A 642 -18.78 25.25 -20.54
N ASP A 643 -18.12 24.36 -21.30
CA ASP A 643 -18.47 23.96 -22.66
C ASP A 643 -18.49 22.44 -22.82
N ILE A 644 -18.76 21.72 -21.73
CA ILE A 644 -18.64 20.25 -21.66
C ILE A 644 -19.43 19.53 -22.75
N THR A 645 -20.61 20.01 -23.13
CA THR A 645 -21.43 19.40 -24.18
C THR A 645 -20.82 19.54 -25.57
N GLU A 646 -19.98 20.55 -25.81
CA GLU A 646 -19.37 20.80 -27.12
C GLU A 646 -18.19 19.88 -27.41
N TRP A 647 -17.31 19.66 -26.41
CA TRP A 647 -16.09 18.88 -26.61
C TRP A 647 -16.23 17.40 -26.19
N SER A 648 -17.14 17.08 -25.26
CA SER A 648 -17.21 15.73 -24.69
C SER A 648 -18.15 14.77 -25.43
N VAL A 649 -18.96 15.25 -26.37
CA VAL A 649 -19.84 14.38 -27.18
C VAL A 649 -20.01 14.98 -28.58
N LYS A 650 -19.74 14.18 -29.62
CA LYS A 650 -19.90 14.58 -31.03
C LYS A 650 -21.12 13.92 -31.68
N ASP A 651 -21.51 14.40 -32.85
CA ASP A 651 -22.59 13.81 -33.66
C ASP A 651 -22.35 12.30 -33.88
N GLY A 652 -23.33 11.49 -33.46
CA GLY A 652 -23.28 10.02 -33.56
C GLY A 652 -22.62 9.31 -32.37
N GLU A 653 -22.07 10.03 -31.39
CA GLU A 653 -21.51 9.44 -30.16
C GLU A 653 -22.56 9.26 -29.05
N SER A 654 -22.28 8.36 -28.10
CA SER A 654 -23.11 8.15 -26.91
C SER A 654 -22.90 9.25 -25.85
N TYR A 655 -24.00 9.71 -25.26
CA TYR A 655 -23.99 10.62 -24.11
C TYR A 655 -23.41 10.01 -22.82
N SER A 656 -23.23 8.67 -22.75
CA SER A 656 -22.53 8.03 -21.62
C SER A 656 -21.13 8.60 -21.39
N ARG A 657 -20.49 9.07 -22.47
CA ARG A 657 -19.21 9.76 -22.44
C ARG A 657 -19.29 11.12 -21.71
N LEU A 658 -20.31 11.92 -22.00
CA LEU A 658 -20.57 13.19 -21.32
C LEU A 658 -20.78 12.96 -19.83
N ARG A 659 -21.56 11.93 -19.44
CA ARG A 659 -21.76 11.54 -18.04
C ARG A 659 -20.45 11.22 -17.33
N ARG A 660 -19.53 10.47 -17.96
CA ARG A 660 -18.21 10.16 -17.39
C ARG A 660 -17.34 11.39 -17.23
N ALA A 661 -17.26 12.23 -18.26
CA ALA A 661 -16.51 13.49 -18.19
C ALA A 661 -17.02 14.39 -17.06
N PHE A 662 -18.34 14.58 -16.96
CA PHE A 662 -18.97 15.34 -15.90
C PHE A 662 -18.63 14.79 -14.51
N SER A 663 -18.76 13.46 -14.33
CA SER A 663 -18.47 12.79 -13.07
C SER A 663 -17.01 12.92 -12.66
N ARG A 664 -16.07 12.76 -13.60
CA ARG A 664 -14.63 12.88 -13.33
C ARG A 664 -14.23 14.30 -12.95
N ILE A 665 -14.78 15.33 -13.62
CA ILE A 665 -14.55 16.74 -13.28
C ILE A 665 -15.10 17.05 -11.89
N LEU A 666 -16.31 16.58 -11.58
CA LEU A 666 -16.92 16.76 -10.25
C LEU A 666 -16.10 16.06 -9.15
N GLY A 667 -15.59 14.86 -9.42
CA GLY A 667 -14.70 14.13 -8.52
C GLY A 667 -13.35 14.83 -8.30
N GLU A 668 -12.76 15.42 -9.34
CA GLU A 668 -11.48 16.15 -9.20
C GLU A 668 -11.60 17.36 -8.26
N ARG A 669 -12.71 18.09 -8.33
CA ARG A 669 -13.00 19.19 -7.39
C ARG A 669 -13.02 18.72 -5.94
N ALA A 670 -13.54 17.51 -5.69
CA ALA A 670 -13.52 16.92 -4.35
C ALA A 670 -12.10 16.48 -3.94
N ASN A 671 -11.35 15.83 -4.82
CA ASN A 671 -9.99 15.37 -4.56
C ASN A 671 -9.08 16.53 -4.11
N VAL A 672 -9.04 17.62 -4.88
CA VAL A 672 -8.15 18.75 -4.56
C VAL A 672 -8.56 19.51 -3.31
N SER A 673 -9.87 19.53 -3.02
CA SER A 673 -10.38 20.08 -1.75
C SER A 673 -9.98 19.21 -0.56
N SER A 674 -9.79 17.90 -0.75
CA SER A 674 -9.38 16.98 0.32
C SER A 674 -7.96 17.28 0.81
N TYR A 675 -7.04 17.66 -0.09
CA TYR A 675 -5.69 18.07 0.27
C TYR A 675 -5.71 19.34 1.13
N VAL A 676 -6.52 20.33 0.74
CA VAL A 676 -6.67 21.59 1.49
C VAL A 676 -7.28 21.35 2.87
N ALA A 677 -8.29 20.47 2.98
CA ALA A 677 -8.92 20.16 4.26
C ALA A 677 -7.95 19.60 5.31
N ARG A 678 -6.86 18.94 4.90
CA ARG A 678 -5.83 18.39 5.82
C ARG A 678 -5.02 19.46 6.57
N PHE A 679 -5.00 20.71 6.09
CA PHE A 679 -4.35 21.81 6.80
C PHE A 679 -5.07 22.16 8.10
N VAL A 680 -6.38 21.95 8.18
CA VAL A 680 -7.18 22.20 9.39
C VAL A 680 -6.82 21.15 10.45
N GLY A 681 -6.27 21.58 11.58
CA GLY A 681 -5.71 20.69 12.61
C GLY A 681 -4.39 20.02 12.20
N GLY A 682 -3.78 20.43 11.08
CA GLY A 682 -2.56 19.83 10.54
C GLY A 682 -1.32 20.05 11.41
N GLN A 683 -0.37 19.12 11.33
CA GLN A 683 0.96 19.21 11.94
C GLN A 683 2.01 18.72 10.95
N VAL A 684 2.99 19.56 10.61
CA VAL A 684 4.14 19.18 9.81
C VAL A 684 5.09 18.32 10.64
N ILE A 685 5.43 17.15 10.14
CA ILE A 685 6.30 16.18 10.79
C ILE A 685 7.70 16.24 10.18
N ASN A 686 8.68 16.71 10.94
CA ASN A 686 10.06 16.83 10.51
C ASN A 686 10.92 15.74 11.15
N ARG A 687 11.89 15.21 10.39
CA ARG A 687 12.76 14.10 10.83
C ARG A 687 14.13 14.56 11.32
N ASP A 688 14.36 15.86 11.32
CA ASP A 688 15.53 16.56 11.83
C ASP A 688 15.91 16.08 13.24
N ARG A 689 17.22 15.94 13.49
CA ARG A 689 17.76 15.65 14.81
C ARG A 689 18.27 16.91 15.48
N LYS A 690 18.28 16.90 16.81
CA LYS A 690 18.91 17.95 17.60
C LYS A 690 20.39 18.09 17.22
N GLY A 691 20.76 19.27 16.74
CA GLY A 691 22.13 19.58 16.30
C GLY A 691 22.33 19.53 14.79
N ASP A 692 21.34 19.07 14.02
CA ASP A 692 21.39 19.16 12.56
C ASP A 692 21.42 20.64 12.12
N PRO A 693 22.14 20.98 11.03
CA PRO A 693 22.10 22.30 10.44
C PRO A 693 20.67 22.75 10.13
N LYS A 694 20.27 23.92 10.65
CA LYS A 694 18.92 24.49 10.49
C LYS A 694 17.78 23.55 10.95
N ALA A 695 18.07 22.67 11.93
CA ALA A 695 17.10 21.70 12.44
C ALA A 695 15.75 22.35 12.79
N ARG A 696 14.69 21.83 12.17
CA ARG A 696 13.30 22.18 12.45
C ARG A 696 12.79 21.43 13.67
N LYS A 697 11.66 21.86 14.23
CA LYS A 697 11.02 21.10 15.32
C LYS A 697 10.46 19.79 14.76
N PRO A 698 10.55 18.67 15.47
CA PRO A 698 9.99 17.40 15.00
C PRO A 698 8.51 17.45 14.65
N ILE A 699 7.76 18.32 15.33
CA ILE A 699 6.34 18.57 15.08
C ILE A 699 6.13 20.08 15.07
N GLU A 700 5.57 20.59 13.99
CA GLU A 700 5.18 22.00 13.84
C GLU A 700 3.70 22.07 13.51
N VAL A 701 2.93 22.74 14.35
CA VAL A 701 1.50 22.95 14.09
C VAL A 701 1.36 23.91 12.91
N VAL A 702 0.48 23.61 11.97
CA VAL A 702 0.16 24.52 10.86
C VAL A 702 -0.31 25.86 11.44
N ASP A 703 0.23 26.97 10.95
CA ASP A 703 -0.12 28.31 11.45
C ASP A 703 -1.63 28.57 11.39
N GLY A 704 -2.17 29.19 12.44
CA GLY A 704 -3.62 29.43 12.53
C GLY A 704 -4.19 30.25 11.37
N ALA A 705 -3.40 31.12 10.75
CA ALA A 705 -3.80 31.83 9.53
C ALA A 705 -3.99 30.88 8.33
N LYS A 706 -3.06 29.94 8.12
CA LYS A 706 -3.14 28.94 7.04
C LYS A 706 -4.29 27.97 7.27
N GLN A 707 -4.59 27.61 8.52
CA GLN A 707 -5.76 26.80 8.86
C GLN A 707 -7.09 27.52 8.53
N ARG A 708 -7.17 28.84 8.77
CA ARG A 708 -8.35 29.65 8.41
C ARG A 708 -8.49 29.77 6.89
N GLU A 709 -7.41 30.07 6.18
CA GLU A 709 -7.37 30.11 4.71
C GLU A 709 -7.85 28.79 4.12
N ALA A 710 -7.39 27.66 4.65
CA ALA A 710 -7.82 26.33 4.22
C ALA A 710 -9.31 26.07 4.47
N LEU A 711 -9.81 26.42 5.65
CA LEU A 711 -11.24 26.29 5.95
C LEU A 711 -12.09 27.18 5.03
N GLU A 712 -11.68 28.43 4.82
CA GLU A 712 -12.37 29.37 3.92
C GLU A 712 -12.40 28.85 2.49
N PHE A 713 -11.29 28.31 1.98
CA PHE A 713 -11.23 27.67 0.67
C PHE A 713 -12.25 26.53 0.56
N VAL A 714 -12.27 25.62 1.53
CA VAL A 714 -13.20 24.47 1.54
C VAL A 714 -14.66 24.94 1.63
N CYS A 715 -14.96 25.87 2.53
CA CYS A 715 -16.31 26.43 2.67
C CYS A 715 -16.78 27.08 1.36
N LYS A 716 -15.91 27.83 0.69
CA LYS A 716 -16.21 28.47 -0.59
C LYS A 716 -16.44 27.47 -1.72
N HIS A 717 -15.56 26.48 -1.88
CA HIS A 717 -15.51 25.61 -3.07
C HIS A 717 -16.26 24.29 -2.94
N VAL A 718 -16.68 23.90 -1.74
CA VAL A 718 -17.40 22.64 -1.47
C VAL A 718 -18.73 22.88 -0.78
N PHE A 719 -18.80 23.80 0.18
CA PHE A 719 -20.00 23.93 1.00
C PHE A 719 -20.94 25.02 0.50
N SER A 720 -20.45 26.11 -0.08
CA SER A 720 -21.26 27.27 -0.43
C SER A 720 -22.44 26.95 -1.34
N GLU A 721 -23.56 27.67 -1.17
CA GLU A 721 -24.79 27.45 -1.91
C GLU A 721 -24.59 27.52 -3.44
N GLY A 722 -23.81 28.48 -3.92
CA GLY A 722 -23.53 28.69 -5.34
C GLY A 722 -22.54 27.70 -5.95
N THR A 723 -21.91 26.82 -5.18
CA THR A 723 -20.92 25.85 -5.68
C THR A 723 -21.52 24.86 -6.66
N TYR A 724 -22.77 24.46 -6.43
CA TYR A 724 -23.48 23.42 -7.16
C TYR A 724 -24.70 23.99 -7.88
N SER A 725 -24.41 24.67 -8.99
CA SER A 725 -25.40 25.16 -9.95
C SER A 725 -25.10 24.52 -11.30
N PHE A 726 -26.01 23.64 -11.76
CA PHE A 726 -25.86 22.91 -13.01
C PHE A 726 -26.97 23.28 -13.97
N ASP A 727 -26.64 23.37 -15.26
CA ASP A 727 -27.63 23.59 -16.32
C ASP A 727 -28.60 22.38 -16.38
N PRO A 728 -29.93 22.59 -16.23
CA PRO A 728 -30.90 21.51 -16.39
C PRO A 728 -30.80 20.79 -17.74
N GLU A 729 -30.45 21.48 -18.82
CA GLU A 729 -30.25 20.87 -20.13
C GLU A 729 -29.07 19.90 -20.10
N LEU A 730 -27.94 20.30 -19.50
CA LEU A 730 -26.80 19.42 -19.29
C LEU A 730 -27.17 18.19 -18.47
N LEU A 731 -27.89 18.35 -17.35
CA LEU A 731 -28.28 17.22 -16.50
C LEU A 731 -29.16 16.21 -17.25
N ALA A 732 -30.04 16.67 -18.14
CA ALA A 732 -30.88 15.80 -18.97
C ALA A 732 -30.07 14.96 -19.98
N LEU A 733 -28.84 15.38 -20.30
CA LEU A 733 -27.94 14.67 -21.20
C LEU A 733 -27.05 13.65 -20.48
N LEU A 734 -27.09 13.53 -19.14
CA LEU A 734 -26.24 12.60 -18.37
C LEU A 734 -26.78 11.15 -18.38
N GLY A 735 -27.14 10.65 -19.56
CA GLY A 735 -27.58 9.27 -19.77
C GLY A 735 -26.45 8.27 -19.51
N PRO A 736 -26.73 7.08 -18.96
CA PRO A 736 -25.72 6.08 -18.64
C PRO A 736 -25.36 5.22 -19.86
N GLY A 737 -24.24 4.51 -19.75
CA GLY A 737 -24.02 3.33 -20.58
C GLY A 737 -24.96 2.20 -20.18
N ARG A 738 -25.18 1.24 -21.08
CA ARG A 738 -25.94 0.00 -20.81
C ARG A 738 -25.18 -1.25 -21.23
N GLU A 739 -23.87 -1.11 -21.44
CA GLU A 739 -23.02 -2.22 -21.81
C GLU A 739 -22.59 -2.92 -20.51
N ASN A 740 -23.10 -4.13 -20.30
CA ASN A 740 -22.73 -4.96 -19.16
C ASN A 740 -22.09 -6.25 -19.69
N HIS A 741 -20.76 -6.29 -19.67
CA HIS A 741 -20.00 -7.49 -19.99
C HIS A 741 -18.66 -7.46 -19.24
N TRP A 742 -17.94 -8.59 -19.24
CA TRP A 742 -16.68 -8.81 -18.53
C TRP A 742 -15.55 -7.79 -18.79
N GLY A 743 -15.70 -6.88 -19.76
CA GLY A 743 -14.72 -5.87 -20.13
C GLY A 743 -15.24 -4.43 -20.10
N SER A 744 -16.49 -4.24 -19.65
CA SER A 744 -17.14 -2.93 -19.56
C SER A 744 -17.94 -2.85 -18.26
N ASP A 745 -17.57 -1.88 -17.42
CA ASP A 745 -18.34 -1.49 -16.24
C ASP A 745 -19.21 -0.26 -16.55
N ASP A 746 -19.51 0.02 -17.84
CA ASP A 746 -20.47 1.06 -18.28
C ASP A 746 -21.92 0.61 -18.02
N PHE A 747 -22.17 -0.07 -16.90
CA PHE A 747 -23.48 -0.49 -16.45
C PHE A 747 -23.85 0.19 -15.13
N ASP A 748 -24.59 1.28 -15.25
CA ASP A 748 -25.28 1.86 -14.10
C ASP A 748 -26.64 1.16 -13.90
N PHE A 749 -26.86 0.65 -12.68
CA PHE A 749 -28.16 0.08 -12.29
C PHE A 749 -29.27 1.15 -12.35
N GLN A 750 -28.95 2.38 -11.93
CA GLN A 750 -29.85 3.53 -12.02
C GLN A 750 -29.70 4.21 -13.37
N VAL A 751 -30.83 4.46 -14.04
CA VAL A 751 -30.82 5.10 -15.36
C VAL A 751 -30.54 6.58 -15.21
N GLU A 752 -31.19 7.18 -14.22
CA GLU A 752 -31.04 8.56 -13.84
C GLU A 752 -29.64 8.85 -13.27
N PHE A 753 -29.11 10.04 -13.58
CA PHE A 753 -27.93 10.56 -12.88
C PHE A 753 -28.40 11.24 -11.59
N ASN A 754 -28.17 10.60 -10.45
CA ASN A 754 -28.53 11.18 -9.16
C ASN A 754 -27.49 12.24 -8.73
N ILE A 755 -27.70 13.47 -9.19
CA ILE A 755 -26.82 14.60 -8.86
C ILE A 755 -26.77 14.90 -7.36
N HIS A 756 -27.87 14.67 -6.62
CA HIS A 756 -27.91 14.90 -5.18
C HIS A 756 -26.99 13.97 -4.42
N ASP A 757 -26.96 12.68 -4.79
CA ASP A 757 -26.08 11.70 -4.16
C ASP A 757 -24.61 11.99 -4.50
N ALA A 758 -24.30 12.34 -5.76
CA ALA A 758 -22.95 12.70 -6.17
C ALA A 758 -22.41 13.92 -5.41
N VAL A 759 -23.22 14.98 -5.28
CA VAL A 759 -22.85 16.17 -4.50
C VAL A 759 -22.72 15.85 -3.01
N ALA A 760 -23.66 15.09 -2.45
CA ALA A 760 -23.63 14.72 -1.04
C ALA A 760 -22.40 13.86 -0.69
N ALA A 761 -21.97 12.97 -1.58
CA ALA A 761 -20.77 12.16 -1.44
C ALA A 761 -19.52 13.05 -1.28
N ASN A 762 -19.35 13.99 -2.21
CA ASN A 762 -18.21 14.91 -2.22
C ASN A 762 -18.18 15.79 -0.97
N GLN A 763 -19.32 16.37 -0.61
CA GLN A 763 -19.44 17.20 0.59
C GLN A 763 -19.16 16.40 1.86
N TYR A 764 -19.69 15.18 1.97
CA TYR A 764 -19.53 14.35 3.16
C TYR A 764 -18.07 13.92 3.37
N GLY A 765 -17.35 13.52 2.31
CA GLY A 765 -15.94 13.11 2.42
C GLY A 765 -15.06 14.23 3.00
N ILE A 766 -15.25 15.46 2.52
CA ILE A 766 -14.54 16.65 3.03
C ILE A 766 -14.96 16.97 4.46
N LEU A 767 -16.25 16.88 4.76
CA LEU A 767 -16.77 17.10 6.10
C LEU A 767 -16.21 16.10 7.12
N MET A 768 -16.04 14.84 6.73
CA MET A 768 -15.38 13.82 7.54
C MET A 768 -13.92 14.16 7.84
N THR A 769 -13.16 14.68 6.87
CA THR A 769 -11.77 15.13 7.11
C THR A 769 -11.70 16.22 8.17
N LEU A 770 -12.68 17.14 8.18
CA LEU A 770 -12.76 18.25 9.14
C LEU A 770 -13.28 17.82 10.52
N MET A 771 -14.27 16.92 10.59
CA MET A 771 -15.04 16.65 11.81
C MET A 771 -14.77 15.30 12.48
N ASN A 772 -13.97 14.42 11.88
CA ASN A 772 -13.67 13.14 12.51
C ASN A 772 -12.96 13.31 13.88
N PRO A 773 -13.03 12.30 14.77
CA PRO A 773 -12.46 12.39 16.12
C PRO A 773 -10.96 12.72 16.15
N PHE A 774 -10.17 12.20 15.21
CA PHE A 774 -8.73 12.46 15.15
C PHE A 774 -8.43 13.92 14.81
N THR A 775 -9.14 14.51 13.85
CA THR A 775 -9.01 15.94 13.50
C THR A 775 -9.48 16.82 14.65
N VAL A 776 -10.65 16.55 15.23
CA VAL A 776 -11.20 17.32 16.37
C VAL A 776 -10.25 17.29 17.57
N ASN A 777 -9.71 16.11 17.90
CA ASN A 777 -8.76 15.95 18.99
C ASN A 777 -7.43 16.68 18.70
N ARG A 778 -6.93 16.60 17.46
CA ARG A 778 -5.73 17.36 17.05
C ARG A 778 -5.94 18.87 17.15
N ILE A 779 -7.07 19.41 16.72
CA ILE A 779 -7.37 20.84 16.87
C ILE A 779 -7.38 21.22 18.36
N HIS A 780 -7.99 20.39 19.20
CA HIS A 780 -8.02 20.62 20.65
C HIS A 780 -6.60 20.69 21.25
N ASP A 781 -5.79 19.67 20.99
CA ASP A 781 -4.42 19.52 21.50
C ASP A 781 -3.46 20.57 20.91
N ASN A 782 -3.66 20.98 19.66
CA ASN A 782 -2.82 21.98 19.00
C ASN A 782 -2.84 23.34 19.69
N GLN A 783 -3.94 23.69 20.37
CA GLN A 783 -4.11 25.00 21.01
C GLN A 783 -3.03 25.30 22.05
N VAL A 784 -2.58 24.28 22.80
CA VAL A 784 -1.56 24.45 23.85
C VAL A 784 -0.12 24.47 23.32
N LYS A 785 0.06 24.31 22.01
CA LYS A 785 1.37 24.29 21.34
C LYS A 785 1.77 25.64 20.74
N PHE A 786 0.86 26.62 20.73
CA PHE A 786 1.14 27.99 20.32
C PHE A 786 1.64 28.82 21.51
N LYS A 787 2.50 29.81 21.22
CA LYS A 787 2.86 30.84 22.19
C LYS A 787 1.73 31.87 22.33
N ASP A 788 1.73 32.59 23.45
CA ASP A 788 0.72 33.61 23.78
C ASP A 788 0.60 34.73 22.73
N ASP A 789 1.64 35.00 21.96
CA ASP A 789 1.70 36.03 20.91
C ASP A 789 1.28 35.52 19.51
N GLN A 790 0.98 34.22 19.37
CA GLN A 790 0.61 33.61 18.09
C GLN A 790 -0.91 33.47 17.95
N ALA A 791 -1.42 33.72 16.74
CA ALA A 791 -2.83 33.53 16.42
C ALA A 791 -3.19 32.04 16.38
N VAL A 792 -3.81 31.54 17.45
CA VAL A 792 -4.26 30.14 17.59
C VAL A 792 -5.53 29.89 16.79
N TYR A 793 -5.62 28.74 16.10
CA TYR A 793 -6.87 28.22 15.57
C TYR A 793 -7.50 27.28 16.61
N THR A 794 -8.65 27.66 17.16
CA THR A 794 -9.24 26.98 18.32
C THR A 794 -10.32 25.97 17.93
N LEU A 795 -10.56 24.97 18.78
CA LEU A 795 -11.65 24.01 18.57
C LEU A 795 -13.02 24.72 18.56
N SER A 796 -13.21 25.70 19.46
CA SER A 796 -14.44 26.50 19.48
C SER A 796 -14.62 27.31 18.20
N GLU A 797 -13.55 27.93 17.70
CA GLU A 797 -13.57 28.63 16.42
C GLU A 797 -13.93 27.68 15.28
N HIS A 798 -13.28 26.52 15.20
CA HIS A 798 -13.52 25.53 14.16
C HIS A 798 -14.98 25.09 14.06
N LEU A 799 -15.54 24.57 15.16
CA LEU A 799 -16.91 24.07 15.18
C LEU A 799 -17.95 25.18 14.99
N THR A 800 -17.69 26.38 15.52
CA THR A 800 -18.61 27.52 15.36
C THR A 800 -18.60 28.06 13.93
N ARG A 801 -17.41 28.30 13.35
CA ARG A 801 -17.30 28.80 11.97
C ARG A 801 -17.90 27.81 10.98
N LEU A 802 -17.55 26.53 11.08
CA LEU A 802 -18.09 25.49 10.20
C LEU A 802 -19.63 25.42 10.30
N THR A 803 -20.18 25.50 11.52
CA THR A 803 -21.64 25.60 11.72
C THR A 803 -22.22 26.84 11.06
N ASN A 804 -21.61 28.01 11.25
CA ASN A 804 -22.15 29.24 10.66
C ASN A 804 -22.15 29.18 9.12
N GLU A 805 -21.05 28.74 8.50
CA GLU A 805 -20.93 28.63 7.04
C GLU A 805 -21.91 27.61 6.42
N ILE A 806 -22.15 26.48 7.09
CA ILE A 806 -23.09 25.45 6.60
C ILE A 806 -24.56 25.87 6.78
N TRP A 807 -24.84 26.82 7.68
CA TRP A 807 -26.20 27.28 8.02
C TRP A 807 -26.41 28.78 7.72
N ALA A 808 -25.62 29.32 6.79
CA ALA A 808 -25.53 30.75 6.48
C ALA A 808 -26.80 31.32 5.83
N GLU A 809 -27.64 30.49 5.20
CA GLU A 809 -28.88 30.93 4.56
C GLU A 809 -29.85 31.59 5.54
N MET A 810 -29.79 31.21 6.82
CA MET A 810 -30.62 31.75 7.89
C MET A 810 -30.08 33.07 8.47
N ASP A 811 -28.97 33.60 7.95
CA ASP A 811 -28.43 34.92 8.31
C ASP A 811 -28.90 36.05 7.36
N ASP A 812 -29.63 35.70 6.30
CA ASP A 812 -30.20 36.65 5.35
C ASP A 812 -31.67 36.93 5.71
N ASP A 813 -31.89 38.04 6.43
CA ASP A 813 -33.20 38.48 6.89
C ASP A 813 -34.13 38.90 5.73
N ASP A 814 -33.56 39.26 4.58
CA ASP A 814 -34.32 39.69 3.39
C ASP A 814 -34.64 38.52 2.45
N ARG A 815 -34.19 37.31 2.79
CA ARG A 815 -34.37 36.11 1.96
C ARG A 815 -35.82 35.62 2.01
N GLU A 816 -36.35 35.26 0.85
CA GLU A 816 -37.66 34.62 0.72
C GLU A 816 -37.55 33.31 -0.06
N GLY A 817 -38.25 32.28 0.43
CA GLY A 817 -38.37 30.98 -0.22
C GLY A 817 -39.66 30.83 -1.01
N THR A 818 -39.56 30.15 -2.14
CA THR A 818 -40.69 29.61 -2.91
C THR A 818 -40.35 28.20 -3.35
N ASP A 819 -41.33 27.36 -3.70
CA ASP A 819 -41.04 25.99 -4.14
C ASP A 819 -40.07 25.91 -5.34
N ARG A 820 -40.07 26.94 -6.21
CA ARG A 820 -39.14 27.03 -7.35
C ARG A 820 -37.78 27.61 -7.00
N LYS A 821 -37.70 28.46 -5.98
CA LYS A 821 -36.46 29.03 -5.45
C LYS A 821 -36.48 28.85 -3.92
N PRO A 822 -36.17 27.64 -3.43
CA PRO A 822 -36.31 27.33 -2.01
C PRO A 822 -35.46 28.25 -1.14
N TYR A 823 -35.94 28.54 0.07
CA TYR A 823 -35.18 29.33 1.04
C TYR A 823 -33.85 28.62 1.36
N ILE A 824 -33.82 27.29 1.50
CA ILE A 824 -32.56 26.51 1.49
C ILE A 824 -32.65 25.48 0.37
N ASN A 825 -31.71 25.50 -0.58
CA ASN A 825 -31.75 24.56 -1.71
C ASN A 825 -31.49 23.11 -1.27
N SER A 826 -31.84 22.16 -2.14
CA SER A 826 -31.80 20.73 -1.83
C SER A 826 -30.40 20.19 -1.50
N PHE A 827 -29.34 20.66 -2.17
CA PHE A 827 -27.96 20.28 -1.88
C PHE A 827 -27.54 20.75 -0.48
N ARG A 828 -27.88 21.99 -0.13
CA ARG A 828 -27.56 22.59 1.18
C ARG A 828 -28.30 21.91 2.32
N ARG A 829 -29.57 21.55 2.14
CA ARG A 829 -30.31 20.74 3.13
C ARG A 829 -29.65 19.39 3.38
N ASN A 830 -29.09 18.74 2.35
CA ASN A 830 -28.36 17.47 2.52
C ASN A 830 -27.06 17.66 3.31
N LEU A 831 -26.26 18.66 2.96
CA LEU A 831 -25.06 19.05 3.72
C LEU A 831 -25.39 19.36 5.20
N GLN A 832 -26.43 20.13 5.44
CA GLN A 832 -26.89 20.52 6.77
C GLN A 832 -27.30 19.31 7.63
N ARG A 833 -27.99 18.32 7.06
CA ARG A 833 -28.30 17.05 7.76
C ARG A 833 -27.03 16.27 8.10
N ASN A 834 -26.12 16.10 7.14
CA ASN A 834 -24.86 15.40 7.36
C ASN A 834 -24.01 16.06 8.46
N HIS A 835 -23.93 17.40 8.46
CA HIS A 835 -23.23 18.16 9.50
C HIS A 835 -23.89 18.03 10.86
N LEU A 836 -25.23 18.11 10.93
CA LEU A 836 -25.96 17.87 12.17
C LEU A 836 -25.68 16.47 12.74
N GLU A 837 -25.67 15.45 11.89
CA GLU A 837 -25.35 14.07 12.29
C GLU A 837 -23.95 13.96 12.88
N MET A 838 -22.94 14.60 12.28
CA MET A 838 -21.59 14.62 12.85
C MET A 838 -21.51 15.38 14.17
N LEU A 839 -22.21 16.51 14.31
CA LEU A 839 -22.32 17.21 15.59
C LEU A 839 -22.99 16.33 16.65
N MET A 840 -24.07 15.63 16.30
CA MET A 840 -24.72 14.68 17.20
C MET A 840 -23.79 13.53 17.60
N ASN A 841 -23.01 12.99 16.67
CA ASN A 841 -22.02 11.95 16.95
C ASN A 841 -20.93 12.44 17.92
N LEU A 842 -20.46 13.68 17.76
CA LEU A 842 -19.55 14.31 18.73
C LEU A 842 -20.22 14.44 20.11
N ILE A 843 -21.50 14.78 20.18
CA ILE A 843 -22.24 14.94 21.46
C ILE A 843 -22.46 13.59 22.16
N LEU A 844 -22.77 12.54 21.40
CA LEU A 844 -23.14 11.21 21.89
C LEU A 844 -21.94 10.30 22.16
N THR A 845 -20.75 10.62 21.66
CA THR A 845 -19.53 9.87 21.96
C THR A 845 -19.13 10.10 23.42
N ASP A 846 -18.76 9.02 24.13
CA ASP A 846 -18.40 9.10 25.55
C ASP A 846 -17.27 10.12 25.79
N PRO A 847 -17.43 11.04 26.76
CA PRO A 847 -16.34 11.88 27.23
C PRO A 847 -15.21 10.97 27.72
N ASP A 848 -13.98 11.21 27.26
CA ASP A 848 -12.77 10.39 27.50
C ASP A 848 -12.63 9.12 26.63
N GLY A 849 -13.51 8.94 25.64
CA GLY A 849 -13.34 7.98 24.55
C GLY A 849 -12.45 8.52 23.43
N THR A 850 -12.95 8.51 22.20
CA THR A 850 -12.22 9.01 21.01
C THR A 850 -12.30 10.53 20.82
N VAL A 851 -13.13 11.23 21.59
CA VAL A 851 -13.44 12.67 21.44
C VAL A 851 -13.23 13.40 22.78
N PRO A 852 -12.59 14.59 22.80
CA PRO A 852 -12.41 15.38 24.02
C PRO A 852 -13.73 15.91 24.61
N ALA A 853 -13.86 15.95 25.94
CA ALA A 853 -15.06 16.47 26.62
C ALA A 853 -15.44 17.91 26.21
N ASP A 854 -14.44 18.75 25.94
CA ASP A 854 -14.64 20.11 25.43
C ASP A 854 -15.31 20.09 24.05
N ALA A 855 -14.97 19.13 23.18
CA ALA A 855 -15.61 18.97 21.89
C ALA A 855 -17.09 18.62 22.05
N ASN A 856 -17.46 17.72 22.98
CA ASN A 856 -18.86 17.45 23.29
C ASN A 856 -19.58 18.72 23.76
N ALA A 857 -18.98 19.48 24.67
CA ALA A 857 -19.58 20.69 25.24
C ALA A 857 -19.76 21.80 24.19
N ILE A 858 -18.76 22.03 23.34
CA ILE A 858 -18.80 22.99 22.25
C ILE A 858 -19.84 22.55 21.20
N ALA A 859 -19.85 21.26 20.81
CA ALA A 859 -20.84 20.74 19.88
C ALA A 859 -22.28 20.91 20.41
N ARG A 860 -22.51 20.61 21.70
CA ARG A 860 -23.80 20.87 22.39
C ARG A 860 -24.19 22.34 22.30
N ARG A 861 -23.25 23.26 22.56
CA ARG A 861 -23.48 24.71 22.46
C ARG A 861 -23.80 25.15 21.03
N CYS A 862 -23.10 24.63 20.02
CA CYS A 862 -23.39 24.91 18.61
C CYS A 862 -24.79 24.45 18.24
N VAL A 863 -25.16 23.23 18.62
CA VAL A 863 -26.48 22.64 18.34
C VAL A 863 -27.60 23.38 19.08
N ALA A 864 -27.40 23.82 20.32
CA ALA A 864 -28.38 24.64 21.05
C ALA A 864 -28.63 25.99 20.36
N LYS A 865 -27.55 26.72 20.01
CA LYS A 865 -27.66 27.98 19.25
C LYS A 865 -28.34 27.78 17.89
N LEU A 866 -28.04 26.66 17.23
CA LEU A 866 -28.66 26.30 15.97
C LEU A 866 -30.17 26.05 16.13
N SER A 867 -30.60 25.39 17.21
CA SER A 867 -32.03 25.20 17.53
C SER A 867 -32.77 26.53 17.68
N ASP A 868 -32.16 27.49 18.39
CA ASP A 868 -32.71 28.83 18.58
C ASP A 868 -32.81 29.58 17.26
N LYS A 869 -31.73 29.55 16.45
CA LYS A 869 -31.69 30.18 15.12
C LYS A 869 -32.79 29.62 14.22
N ILE A 870 -32.90 28.29 14.13
CA ILE A 870 -33.95 27.61 13.35
C ILE A 870 -35.34 27.99 13.86
N GLY A 871 -35.53 28.03 15.19
CA GLY A 871 -36.80 28.42 15.81
C GLY A 871 -37.21 29.86 15.49
N ASN A 872 -36.25 30.77 15.34
CA ASN A 872 -36.51 32.14 14.90
C ASN A 872 -36.85 32.18 13.40
N THR A 873 -36.06 31.54 12.55
CA THR A 873 -36.31 31.48 11.10
C THR A 873 -37.68 30.89 10.79
N LEU A 874 -38.10 29.81 11.46
CA LEU A 874 -39.43 29.21 11.31
C LEU A 874 -40.59 30.17 11.66
N LYS A 875 -40.33 31.21 12.47
CA LYS A 875 -41.35 32.21 12.87
C LYS A 875 -41.33 33.45 12.01
N SER A 876 -40.15 33.91 11.58
CA SER A 876 -39.97 35.23 10.97
C SER A 876 -39.75 35.20 9.47
N ALA A 877 -39.20 34.12 8.91
CA ALA A 877 -38.87 34.04 7.49
C ALA A 877 -40.06 33.51 6.67
N LYS A 878 -40.13 33.95 5.42
CA LYS A 878 -41.05 33.40 4.43
C LYS A 878 -40.42 32.16 3.79
N LEU A 879 -40.80 30.98 4.28
CA LEU A 879 -40.23 29.70 3.86
C LEU A 879 -41.11 29.03 2.81
N ASP A 880 -40.48 28.23 1.94
CA ASP A 880 -41.18 27.20 1.15
C ASP A 880 -41.43 25.94 2.00
N ASP A 881 -42.41 25.13 1.59
CA ASP A 881 -42.85 23.93 2.33
C ASP A 881 -41.68 22.97 2.60
N THR A 882 -40.76 22.82 1.64
CA THR A 882 -39.64 21.88 1.76
C THR A 882 -38.58 22.36 2.75
N THR A 883 -38.34 23.67 2.81
CA THR A 883 -37.44 24.27 3.80
C THR A 883 -38.07 24.25 5.18
N GLU A 884 -39.36 24.59 5.32
CA GLU A 884 -40.07 24.55 6.60
C GLU A 884 -40.08 23.12 7.18
N ALA A 885 -40.37 22.12 6.35
CA ALA A 885 -40.33 20.70 6.76
C ALA A 885 -38.92 20.26 7.18
N HIS A 886 -37.89 20.68 6.44
CA HIS A 886 -36.50 20.37 6.77
C HIS A 886 -36.07 20.97 8.11
N LEU A 887 -36.28 22.27 8.29
CA LEU A 887 -35.91 22.99 9.51
C LEU A 887 -36.71 22.47 10.71
N SER A 888 -37.98 22.17 10.55
CA SER A 888 -38.82 21.55 11.59
C SER A 888 -38.33 20.16 12.01
N ASP A 889 -37.93 19.31 11.05
CA ASP A 889 -37.36 17.98 11.35
C ASP A 889 -36.01 18.10 12.06
N VAL A 890 -35.12 18.95 11.55
CA VAL A 890 -33.81 19.22 12.16
C VAL A 890 -33.98 19.70 13.60
N LYS A 891 -34.84 20.71 13.83
CA LYS A 891 -35.07 21.26 15.17
C LYS A 891 -35.58 20.19 16.13
N LYS A 892 -36.54 19.37 15.71
CA LYS A 892 -37.06 18.25 16.53
C LYS A 892 -35.98 17.24 16.90
N ARG A 893 -35.05 16.94 15.98
CA ARG A 893 -33.92 16.03 16.27
C ARG A 893 -32.96 16.66 17.27
N ILE A 894 -32.64 17.94 17.09
CA ILE A 894 -31.79 18.71 18.01
C ILE A 894 -32.40 18.72 19.41
N ASP A 895 -33.66 19.13 19.54
CA ASP A 895 -34.33 19.26 20.84
C ASP A 895 -34.34 17.92 21.59
N LYS A 896 -34.69 16.83 20.89
CA LYS A 896 -34.63 15.48 21.46
C LYS A 896 -33.23 15.05 21.90
N ALA A 897 -32.20 15.40 21.12
CA ALA A 897 -30.82 15.06 21.46
C ALA A 897 -30.34 15.82 22.70
N LEU A 898 -30.72 17.10 22.83
CA LEU A 898 -30.41 17.92 24.00
C LEU A 898 -31.18 17.44 25.25
N GLU A 899 -32.42 16.97 25.11
CA GLU A 899 -33.22 16.39 26.19
C GLU A 899 -32.71 15.02 26.66
N ALA A 900 -32.30 14.14 25.73
CA ALA A 900 -31.92 12.76 26.03
C ALA A 900 -30.69 12.63 26.96
N GLN A 901 -29.85 13.66 27.06
CA GLN A 901 -28.70 13.67 27.97
C GLN A 901 -29.03 14.22 29.37
N TYR A 902 -30.23 14.78 29.59
CA TYR A 902 -30.74 15.20 30.89
C TYR A 902 -31.70 14.15 31.47
N THR A 903 -31.21 12.97 31.83
CA THR A 903 -31.94 12.06 32.73
C THR A 903 -31.21 11.97 34.07
N VAL A 904 -31.64 12.79 35.04
CA VAL A 904 -31.21 12.67 36.42
C VAL A 904 -32.01 11.54 37.06
N GLY A 905 -31.38 10.38 37.24
CA GLY A 905 -31.94 9.22 37.93
C GLY A 905 -32.59 8.19 37.00
N GLY A 906 -31.81 7.18 36.60
CA GLY A 906 -32.31 5.99 35.90
C GLY A 906 -31.36 5.53 34.79
N MET A 907 -30.68 4.40 35.02
CA MET A 907 -29.86 3.55 34.13
C MET A 907 -29.39 4.13 32.78
N ARG A 908 -28.07 4.08 32.55
CA ARG A 908 -27.40 4.51 31.32
C ARG A 908 -27.87 3.67 30.12
N PHE A 909 -27.97 4.29 28.94
CA PHE A 909 -28.31 3.64 27.67
C PHE A 909 -27.34 2.50 27.28
N SER A 910 -26.10 2.52 27.81
CA SER A 910 -25.14 1.41 27.70
C SER A 910 -25.65 0.10 28.32
N ASP A 911 -26.48 0.19 29.36
CA ASP A 911 -27.06 -0.98 30.03
C ASP A 911 -28.22 -1.58 29.23
N PHE A 912 -28.84 -0.78 28.35
CA PHE A 912 -29.93 -1.22 27.46
C PHE A 912 -29.42 -1.97 26.23
N LEU A 913 -28.23 -1.64 25.72
CA LEU A 913 -27.60 -2.39 24.62
C LEU A 913 -27.01 -3.73 25.06
N PHE A 914 -26.57 -3.84 26.32
CA PHE A 914 -26.02 -5.09 26.84
C PHE A 914 -27.07 -6.20 26.93
N PHE A 915 -28.34 -5.84 27.21
CA PHE A 915 -29.44 -6.81 27.30
C PHE A 915 -29.86 -7.43 25.95
N PHE A 916 -29.57 -6.78 24.82
CA PHE A 916 -29.86 -7.35 23.49
C PHE A 916 -28.66 -8.08 22.85
N GLN A 917 -27.42 -7.81 23.27
CA GLN A 917 -26.26 -8.54 22.77
C GLN A 917 -26.09 -9.95 23.36
N GLU A 918 -26.61 -10.23 24.57
CA GLU A 918 -26.63 -11.60 25.10
C GLU A 918 -27.75 -12.48 24.51
N ALA A 919 -28.83 -11.88 23.99
CA ALA A 919 -29.90 -12.62 23.32
C ALA A 919 -29.51 -13.05 21.89
N ALA A 920 -28.68 -12.27 21.19
CA ALA A 920 -28.26 -12.55 19.81
C ALA A 920 -27.13 -13.61 19.68
N LYS A 921 -26.43 -13.96 20.76
CA LYS A 921 -25.34 -14.97 20.73
C LYS A 921 -25.81 -16.43 20.85
N ARG A 922 -27.12 -16.71 20.90
CA ARG A 922 -27.65 -18.08 21.02
C ARG A 922 -28.45 -18.60 19.82
N GLN A 923 -28.42 -17.94 18.66
CA GLN A 923 -29.30 -18.31 17.55
C GLN A 923 -28.64 -18.44 16.16
N ASN A 924 -27.37 -18.85 16.10
CA ASN A 924 -26.66 -19.06 14.84
C ASN A 924 -26.31 -20.54 14.53
N ASP A 925 -27.21 -21.46 14.86
CA ASP A 925 -27.19 -22.82 14.31
C ASP A 925 -28.62 -23.26 13.97
N ARG A 926 -29.03 -23.03 12.71
CA ARG A 926 -29.83 -23.93 11.87
C ARG A 926 -30.21 -23.27 10.52
N PRO A 927 -30.19 -24.03 9.41
CA PRO A 927 -30.56 -23.53 8.09
C PRO A 927 -32.07 -23.40 7.98
N VAL A 928 -32.56 -22.25 7.51
CA VAL A 928 -33.99 -22.05 7.26
C VAL A 928 -34.29 -22.38 5.79
N THR A 929 -35.04 -23.45 5.62
CA THR A 929 -35.69 -23.89 4.39
C THR A 929 -36.80 -22.90 4.00
N VAL A 930 -36.86 -22.59 2.70
CA VAL A 930 -37.94 -21.86 2.02
C VAL A 930 -39.28 -22.59 2.18
N LEU A 931 -40.41 -21.87 2.25
CA LEU A 931 -41.66 -22.04 1.48
C LEU A 931 -42.75 -21.01 1.93
N PRO A 932 -43.78 -20.74 1.11
CA PRO A 932 -44.30 -19.38 0.85
C PRO A 932 -45.77 -19.16 1.29
N GLU A 933 -46.14 -17.88 1.48
CA GLU A 933 -47.22 -17.16 0.79
C GLU A 933 -47.14 -15.66 1.13
#